data_AF-A0A843J0P9-F1
#
_entry.id   AF-A0A843J0P9-F1
#
_cell.length_a   1.000
_cell.length_b   1.000
_cell.length_c   1.000
_cell.angle_alpha   90.00
_cell.angle_beta   90.00
_cell.angle_gamma   90.00
#
_symmetry.space_group_name_H-M   'P 1'
#
loop_
_entity.id
_entity.type
_entity.pdbx_description
1 polymer ?
#
loop_
_entity_poly.entity_id
_entity_poly.type
_entity_poly.pdbx_seq_one_letter_code
_entity_poly.pdbx_strand_id
1 'polypeptide(L)'
;MKSRDIAIVGILLAIGAILRYLSNIVPGAIVANPIIALYCLAIILIMPRLKDVISIGIVAGIISALISHSILPPANLISEPLGAVVCMAAYTILRNKIPLSAGVATFIATLVSGFTFLAICLVVILAGVIPEPMETFTIGAYVLLLSPIIILTAFANSIITQILFIPSSKILMRGSGKKSGAEQGEIEAEDTEDAVENADADADTATGAETAETREPADISADIRAVTVDAAAKDAAEDESDVSAIKFDNFSYTYPSGSHPALTGIDLDIKKGECILVNGTTGAGKTTFCLAAAGILTHEYEGSSEGTITIFGKDVRDYRNMGDIGKKIGVVFDDADAQLIFTTVEEEVLSGLENRGLSSADVKERLEKILKLTDIGKIRYRPPHTLSGGQKQRVALAATLASGTDCIILDEATAELDTHATGVIISILKELKAQKKTIIVVEQKPREMAEITDRVVMIEKGHISGVVSAEEFFDNYRDDEDIADLKGGDSDSSESDGDGKGSGTQEAEFDRRETAIKITDLVHKYGENRGIDGVSVEIKHGELVAVIGENGSGKTTLSKHLNGLLKPTSGDVIVAGMNTKEATVTELANHAGLVFQNPDTMLFEETVEKEILFGLKNIGKKEEECDGIIDGILAEVGLSDKRKVFPRSMSRGERQRLAIACVTAMRPEIIILDEPTTGLDPIEARRIMGILTKLSRQGHTVLMVSHDMKIVRNYAQRIIKMADGRIV
;
A
#
# COMPACT_ATOMS: atom_id res chain seq x y z
N MET A 1 23.96 6.22 -16.45
CA MET A 1 22.61 6.85 -16.47
C MET A 1 21.88 6.56 -15.17
N LYS A 2 20.90 7.39 -14.75
CA LYS A 2 20.05 7.08 -13.56
C LYS A 2 19.09 5.93 -13.87
N SER A 3 18.66 5.18 -12.86
CA SER A 3 17.79 3.99 -13.03
C SER A 3 16.51 4.29 -13.85
N ARG A 4 15.86 5.43 -13.56
CA ARG A 4 14.68 5.89 -14.32
C ARG A 4 14.95 6.12 -15.80
N ASP A 5 16.10 6.70 -16.13
CA ASP A 5 16.46 7.02 -17.52
C ASP A 5 16.76 5.73 -18.30
N ILE A 6 17.39 4.74 -17.65
CA ILE A 6 17.63 3.42 -18.23
C ILE A 6 16.31 2.71 -18.52
N ALA A 7 15.33 2.79 -17.62
CA ALA A 7 14.00 2.22 -17.83
C ALA A 7 13.29 2.86 -19.04
N ILE A 8 13.33 4.19 -19.17
CA ILE A 8 12.73 4.91 -20.31
C ILE A 8 13.39 4.50 -21.63
N VAL A 9 14.72 4.45 -21.69
CA VAL A 9 15.45 3.98 -22.89
C VAL A 9 15.06 2.53 -23.21
N GLY A 10 15.05 1.65 -22.21
CA GLY A 10 14.74 0.24 -22.38
C GLY A 10 13.33 0.03 -22.95
N ILE A 11 12.34 0.74 -22.42
CA ILE A 11 10.95 0.67 -22.89
C ILE A 11 10.84 1.16 -24.34
N LEU A 12 11.43 2.32 -24.66
CA LEU A 12 11.34 2.88 -26.03
C LEU A 12 12.05 2.00 -27.06
N LEU A 13 13.21 1.42 -26.72
CA LEU A 13 13.90 0.47 -27.59
C LEU A 13 13.12 -0.84 -27.76
N ALA A 14 12.49 -1.35 -26.70
CA ALA A 14 11.65 -2.55 -26.75
C ALA A 14 10.41 -2.33 -27.64
N ILE A 15 9.73 -1.18 -27.50
CA ILE A 15 8.62 -0.81 -28.38
C ILE A 15 9.09 -0.73 -29.83
N GLY A 16 10.26 -0.12 -30.09
CA GLY A 16 10.83 -0.05 -31.43
C GLY A 16 11.15 -1.42 -32.03
N ALA A 17 11.68 -2.33 -31.22
CA ALA A 17 11.95 -3.71 -31.62
C ALA A 17 10.65 -4.45 -31.98
N ILE A 18 9.60 -4.32 -31.16
CA ILE A 18 8.29 -4.94 -31.40
C ILE A 18 7.64 -4.39 -32.67
N LEU A 19 7.61 -3.07 -32.84
CA LEU A 19 7.04 -2.42 -34.02
C LEU A 19 7.78 -2.85 -35.29
N ARG A 20 9.11 -2.94 -35.22
CA ARG A 20 9.91 -3.43 -36.35
C ARG A 20 9.63 -4.90 -36.66
N TYR A 21 9.54 -5.74 -35.63
CA TYR A 21 9.22 -7.15 -35.81
C TYR A 21 7.84 -7.33 -36.48
N LEU A 22 6.82 -6.64 -35.97
CA LEU A 22 5.45 -6.69 -36.54
C LEU A 22 5.40 -6.20 -37.97
N SER A 23 6.17 -5.16 -38.29
CA SER A 23 6.19 -4.59 -39.63
C SER A 23 6.80 -5.53 -40.69
N ASN A 24 7.71 -6.42 -40.30
CA ASN A 24 8.29 -7.42 -41.19
C ASN A 24 7.30 -8.56 -41.55
N ILE A 25 6.16 -8.65 -40.86
CA ILE A 25 5.13 -9.67 -41.12
C ILE A 25 4.27 -9.29 -42.34
N VAL A 26 4.31 -8.04 -42.80
CA VAL A 26 3.54 -7.55 -43.96
C VAL A 26 4.39 -7.64 -45.23
N PRO A 27 4.09 -8.56 -46.19
CA PRO A 27 4.90 -8.72 -47.39
C PRO A 27 4.73 -7.52 -48.34
N GLY A 28 5.85 -6.97 -48.83
CA GLY A 28 5.85 -6.01 -49.95
C GLY A 28 5.92 -4.52 -49.59
N ALA A 29 6.00 -4.15 -48.31
CA ALA A 29 6.25 -2.76 -47.92
C ALA A 29 7.74 -2.56 -47.62
N ILE A 30 8.37 -1.54 -48.20
CA ILE A 30 9.67 -1.08 -47.71
C ILE A 30 9.40 -0.43 -46.36
N VAL A 31 9.77 -1.11 -45.28
CA VAL A 31 9.39 -0.68 -43.95
C VAL A 31 10.43 0.27 -43.36
N ALA A 32 9.95 1.42 -42.88
CA ALA A 32 10.65 2.28 -41.94
C ALA A 32 11.30 1.49 -40.80
N ASN A 33 12.45 1.96 -40.30
CA ASN A 33 13.08 1.41 -39.11
C ASN A 33 12.62 2.20 -37.86
N PRO A 34 11.57 1.75 -37.13
CA PRO A 34 11.05 2.46 -35.97
C PRO A 34 12.01 2.44 -34.76
N ILE A 35 13.11 1.69 -34.83
CA ILE A 35 14.15 1.73 -33.79
C ILE A 35 14.87 3.09 -33.83
N ILE A 36 15.15 3.62 -35.03
CA ILE A 36 15.81 4.92 -35.23
C ILE A 36 15.03 6.04 -34.58
N ALA A 37 13.74 6.04 -34.86
CA ALA A 37 12.75 6.92 -34.30
C ALA A 37 12.79 7.00 -32.78
N LEU A 38 12.74 5.83 -32.14
CA LEU A 38 12.49 5.73 -30.71
C LEU A 38 13.75 5.94 -29.87
N TYR A 39 14.94 5.59 -30.37
CA TYR A 39 16.16 6.00 -29.67
C TYR A 39 16.44 7.50 -29.85
N CYS A 40 16.12 8.11 -31.00
CA CYS A 40 16.24 9.56 -31.19
C CYS A 40 15.34 10.30 -30.18
N LEU A 41 14.11 9.81 -30.01
CA LEU A 41 13.19 10.32 -28.98
C LEU A 41 13.76 10.14 -27.57
N ALA A 42 14.33 8.98 -27.27
CA ALA A 42 14.93 8.71 -25.96
C ALA A 42 16.10 9.67 -25.64
N ILE A 43 16.97 9.94 -26.62
CA ILE A 43 18.09 10.90 -26.49
C ILE A 43 17.55 12.32 -26.21
N ILE A 44 16.49 12.72 -26.90
CA ILE A 44 15.87 14.04 -26.72
C ILE A 44 15.20 14.18 -25.35
N LEU A 45 14.53 13.13 -24.86
CA LEU A 45 13.82 13.15 -23.57
C LEU A 45 14.79 13.16 -22.37
N ILE A 46 15.88 12.41 -22.47
CA ILE A 46 16.78 12.16 -21.33
C ILE A 46 17.95 13.14 -21.29
N MET A 47 18.35 13.67 -22.46
CA MET A 47 19.61 14.40 -22.66
C MET A 47 20.81 13.70 -22.00
N PRO A 48 21.14 12.46 -22.41
CA PRO A 48 22.23 11.71 -21.80
C PRO A 48 23.59 12.34 -22.11
N ARG A 49 24.64 11.98 -21.35
CA ARG A 49 26.02 12.36 -21.68
C ARG A 49 26.45 11.69 -22.98
N LEU A 50 27.45 12.25 -23.67
CA LEU A 50 27.94 11.73 -24.95
C LEU A 50 28.28 10.22 -24.90
N LYS A 51 28.91 9.76 -23.82
CA LYS A 51 29.22 8.33 -23.60
C LYS A 51 27.97 7.45 -23.56
N ASP A 52 26.92 7.94 -22.91
CA ASP A 52 25.65 7.22 -22.76
C ASP A 52 24.88 7.19 -24.10
N VAL A 53 24.97 8.25 -24.91
CA VAL A 53 24.39 8.32 -26.27
C VAL A 53 25.01 7.28 -27.21
N ILE A 54 26.33 7.12 -27.16
CA ILE A 54 27.04 6.10 -27.95
C ILE A 54 26.57 4.70 -27.53
N SER A 55 26.45 4.44 -26.23
CA SER A 55 25.92 3.15 -25.72
C SER A 55 24.50 2.86 -26.18
N ILE A 56 23.60 3.86 -26.14
CA ILE A 56 22.23 3.74 -26.64
C ILE A 56 22.23 3.39 -28.14
N GLY A 57 23.05 4.07 -28.94
CA GLY A 57 23.20 3.82 -30.37
C GLY A 57 23.78 2.44 -30.69
N ILE A 58 24.72 1.93 -29.87
CA ILE A 58 25.27 0.56 -30.02
C ILE A 58 24.19 -0.48 -29.75
N VAL A 59 23.42 -0.32 -28.66
CA VAL A 59 22.33 -1.25 -28.32
C VAL A 59 21.26 -1.23 -29.41
N ALA A 60 20.87 -0.04 -29.87
CA ALA A 60 19.95 0.10 -31.01
C ALA A 60 20.50 -0.56 -32.28
N GLY A 61 21.79 -0.41 -32.56
CA GLY A 61 22.50 -1.06 -33.67
C GLY A 61 22.48 -2.58 -33.61
N ILE A 62 22.70 -3.16 -32.42
CA ILE A 62 22.65 -4.61 -32.20
C ILE A 62 21.22 -5.12 -32.38
N ILE A 63 20.23 -4.49 -31.75
CA ILE A 63 18.81 -4.87 -31.89
C ILE A 63 18.38 -4.75 -33.37
N SER A 64 18.78 -3.66 -34.02
CA SER A 64 18.55 -3.41 -35.43
C SER A 64 19.17 -4.52 -36.29
N ALA A 65 20.42 -4.89 -36.07
CA ALA A 65 21.09 -5.96 -36.81
C ALA A 65 20.45 -7.34 -36.58
N LEU A 66 20.03 -7.65 -35.36
CA LEU A 66 19.42 -8.95 -35.00
C LEU A 66 18.02 -9.15 -35.57
N ILE A 67 17.23 -8.07 -35.69
CA ILE A 67 15.82 -8.14 -36.11
C ILE A 67 15.67 -7.78 -37.61
N SER A 68 16.72 -7.32 -38.28
CA SER A 68 16.62 -6.88 -39.67
C SER A 68 16.82 -8.01 -40.68
N HIS A 69 15.88 -8.11 -41.62
CA HIS A 69 16.11 -8.71 -42.94
C HIS A 69 16.69 -7.69 -43.95
N SER A 70 17.46 -6.71 -43.46
CA SER A 70 18.03 -5.68 -44.35
C SER A 70 19.10 -6.31 -45.22
N ILE A 71 19.30 -5.72 -46.39
CA ILE A 71 20.38 -6.08 -47.31
C ILE A 71 21.75 -5.78 -46.68
N LEU A 72 21.81 -4.85 -45.71
CA LEU A 72 23.06 -4.38 -45.07
C LEU A 72 23.03 -4.40 -43.52
N PRO A 73 22.88 -5.56 -42.86
CA PRO A 73 22.84 -5.63 -41.38
C PRO A 73 24.10 -5.09 -40.68
N PRO A 74 25.35 -5.34 -41.17
CA PRO A 74 26.56 -4.82 -40.54
C PRO A 74 26.64 -3.29 -40.56
N ALA A 75 26.05 -2.63 -41.56
CA ALA A 75 26.05 -1.18 -41.65
C ALA A 75 25.27 -0.53 -40.49
N ASN A 76 24.29 -1.22 -39.91
CA ASN A 76 23.53 -0.73 -38.76
C ASN A 76 24.38 -0.64 -37.48
N LEU A 77 25.38 -1.51 -37.31
CA LEU A 77 26.26 -1.50 -36.14
C LEU A 77 27.19 -0.28 -36.10
N ILE A 78 27.44 0.34 -37.25
CA ILE A 78 28.27 1.55 -37.38
C ILE A 78 27.40 2.80 -37.48
N SER A 79 26.31 2.72 -38.23
CA SER A 79 25.46 3.87 -38.53
C SER A 79 24.55 4.28 -37.38
N GLU A 80 24.07 3.36 -36.55
CA GLU A 80 23.15 3.70 -35.44
C GLU A 80 23.88 4.47 -34.31
N PRO A 81 25.11 4.09 -33.88
CA PRO A 81 25.91 4.91 -32.97
C PRO A 81 26.26 6.30 -33.54
N LEU A 82 26.63 6.37 -34.82
CA LEU A 82 26.97 7.65 -35.45
C LEU A 82 25.74 8.54 -35.61
N GLY A 83 24.60 7.96 -36.01
CA GLY A 83 23.30 8.62 -36.12
C GLY A 83 22.81 9.16 -34.77
N ALA A 84 23.01 8.42 -33.68
CA ALA A 84 22.71 8.89 -32.32
C ALA A 84 23.53 10.12 -31.92
N VAL A 85 24.83 10.14 -32.22
CA VAL A 85 25.71 11.30 -31.96
C VAL A 85 25.30 12.50 -32.81
N VAL A 86 25.03 12.28 -34.10
CA VAL A 86 24.57 13.35 -35.02
C VAL A 86 23.21 13.90 -34.59
N CYS A 87 22.29 13.04 -34.13
CA CYS A 87 20.99 13.42 -33.58
C CYS A 87 21.14 14.33 -32.36
N MET A 88 22.01 13.96 -31.41
CA MET A 88 22.31 14.78 -30.23
C MET A 88 22.90 16.13 -30.63
N ALA A 89 23.84 16.16 -31.58
CA ALA A 89 24.47 17.40 -32.06
C ALA A 89 23.46 18.31 -32.77
N ALA A 90 22.64 17.76 -33.67
CA ALA A 90 21.59 18.49 -34.37
C ALA A 90 20.57 19.12 -33.40
N TYR A 91 20.12 18.34 -32.40
CA TYR A 91 19.22 18.83 -31.37
C TYR A 91 19.85 19.96 -30.54
N THR A 92 21.11 19.79 -30.11
CA THR A 92 21.82 20.79 -29.30
C THR A 92 22.00 22.11 -30.05
N ILE A 93 22.30 22.05 -31.35
CA ILE A 93 22.43 23.23 -32.21
C ILE A 93 21.09 23.93 -32.43
N LEU A 94 20.01 23.17 -32.67
CA LEU A 94 18.69 23.73 -32.95
C LEU A 94 18.02 24.33 -31.71
N ARG A 95 18.17 23.69 -30.54
CA ARG A 95 17.64 24.18 -29.26
C ARG A 95 18.15 25.59 -28.93
N ASN A 96 19.39 25.90 -29.27
CA ASN A 96 20.02 27.18 -28.96
C ASN A 96 19.69 28.29 -29.99
N LYS A 97 19.06 27.98 -31.12
CA LYS A 97 18.85 28.94 -32.22
C LYS A 97 17.39 29.24 -32.56
N ILE A 98 16.43 28.36 -32.24
CA ILE A 98 15.00 28.56 -32.56
C ILE A 98 14.14 27.90 -31.46
N PRO A 99 13.10 28.57 -30.90
CA PRO A 99 12.13 27.94 -30.01
C PRO A 99 11.19 27.01 -30.80
N LEU A 100 11.72 25.88 -31.26
CA LEU A 100 10.95 24.83 -31.94
C LEU A 100 10.21 23.98 -30.92
N SER A 101 8.96 23.60 -31.22
CA SER A 101 8.25 22.60 -30.42
C SER A 101 9.00 21.26 -30.48
N ALA A 102 8.94 20.48 -29.40
CA ALA A 102 9.68 19.21 -29.29
C ALA A 102 9.45 18.27 -30.49
N GLY A 103 8.23 18.25 -31.05
CA GLY A 103 7.92 17.47 -32.25
C GLY A 103 8.71 17.88 -33.50
N VAL A 104 8.95 19.18 -33.71
CA VAL A 104 9.73 19.64 -34.87
C VAL A 104 11.22 19.35 -34.69
N ALA A 105 11.73 19.46 -33.45
CA ALA A 105 13.11 19.10 -33.15
C ALA A 105 13.37 17.60 -33.38
N THR A 106 12.46 16.73 -32.91
CA THR A 106 12.52 15.29 -33.15
C THR A 106 12.40 14.94 -34.64
N PHE A 107 11.52 15.65 -35.37
CA PHE A 107 11.37 15.48 -36.83
C PHE A 107 12.69 15.76 -37.57
N ILE A 108 13.31 16.91 -37.30
CA ILE A 108 14.57 17.30 -37.95
C ILE A 108 15.70 16.34 -37.55
N ALA A 109 15.81 15.98 -36.26
CA ALA A 109 16.86 15.09 -35.79
C ALA A 109 16.76 13.67 -36.38
N THR A 110 15.54 13.13 -36.51
CA THR A 110 15.29 11.84 -37.17
C THR A 110 15.69 11.88 -38.64
N LEU A 111 15.38 12.99 -39.32
CA LEU A 111 15.69 13.19 -40.73
C LEU A 111 17.21 13.24 -40.97
N VAL A 112 17.96 13.97 -40.13
CA VAL A 112 19.43 14.03 -40.21
C VAL A 112 20.07 12.65 -39.93
N SER A 113 19.58 11.91 -38.94
CA SER A 113 20.05 10.53 -38.67
C SER A 113 19.81 9.61 -39.87
N GLY A 114 18.63 9.68 -40.50
CA GLY A 114 18.31 8.92 -41.71
C GLY A 114 19.23 9.23 -42.90
N PHE A 115 19.62 10.49 -43.09
CA PHE A 115 20.61 10.86 -44.11
C PHE A 115 22.02 10.35 -43.79
N THR A 116 22.39 10.28 -42.51
CA THR A 116 23.68 9.70 -42.06
C THR A 116 23.76 8.22 -42.42
N PHE A 117 22.68 7.46 -42.21
CA PHE A 117 22.58 6.07 -42.63
C PHE A 117 22.79 5.90 -44.14
N LEU A 118 22.11 6.73 -44.94
CA LEU A 118 22.22 6.69 -46.40
C LEU A 118 23.66 6.97 -46.87
N ALA A 119 24.34 7.94 -46.27
CA ALA A 119 25.72 8.27 -46.59
C ALA A 119 26.70 7.13 -46.26
N ILE A 120 26.50 6.43 -45.13
CA ILE A 120 27.33 5.26 -44.77
C ILE A 120 27.09 4.10 -45.74
N CYS A 121 25.83 3.81 -46.07
CA CYS A 121 25.50 2.79 -47.07
C CYS A 121 26.15 3.11 -48.42
N LEU A 122 26.15 4.37 -48.85
CA LEU A 122 26.82 4.82 -50.07
C LEU A 122 28.32 4.56 -50.02
N VAL A 123 28.99 4.90 -48.91
CA VAL A 123 30.43 4.66 -48.75
C VAL A 123 30.76 3.17 -48.78
N VAL A 124 29.96 2.33 -48.11
CA VAL A 124 30.16 0.87 -48.10
C VAL A 124 29.97 0.26 -49.49
N ILE A 125 28.99 0.74 -50.26
CA ILE A 125 28.74 0.31 -51.65
C ILE A 125 29.90 0.76 -52.55
N LEU A 126 30.32 2.03 -52.48
CA LEU A 126 31.41 2.58 -53.30
C LEU A 126 32.78 1.96 -52.96
N ALA A 127 32.98 1.53 -51.71
CA ALA A 127 34.19 0.85 -51.28
C ALA A 127 34.26 -0.62 -51.75
N GLY A 128 33.25 -1.13 -52.47
CA GLY A 128 33.27 -2.47 -53.07
C GLY A 128 33.27 -3.62 -52.06
N VAL A 129 32.85 -3.35 -50.81
CA VAL A 129 32.93 -4.29 -49.69
C VAL A 129 31.90 -5.44 -49.82
N ILE A 130 30.97 -5.36 -50.79
CA ILE A 130 29.87 -6.32 -50.95
C ILE A 130 29.87 -6.86 -52.39
N PRO A 131 29.93 -8.19 -52.59
CA PRO A 131 29.82 -8.79 -53.91
C PRO A 131 28.39 -8.70 -54.45
N GLU A 132 28.27 -8.19 -55.70
CA GLU A 132 27.08 -8.18 -56.58
C GLU A 132 26.27 -9.50 -56.52
N PRO A 133 24.92 -9.45 -56.53
CA PRO A 133 24.22 -9.08 -57.77
C PRO A 133 23.01 -8.17 -57.52
N MET A 134 23.08 -6.92 -57.97
CA MET A 134 21.89 -6.06 -58.03
C MET A 134 21.89 -5.34 -59.36
N GLU A 135 21.37 -6.01 -60.39
CA GLU A 135 21.10 -5.38 -61.68
C GLU A 135 20.24 -4.12 -61.48
N THR A 136 20.78 -2.97 -61.89
CA THR A 136 20.05 -1.73 -62.25
C THR A 136 19.42 -0.86 -61.17
N PHE A 137 19.96 -0.77 -59.95
CA PHE A 137 19.62 0.37 -59.07
C PHE A 137 20.73 1.41 -59.05
N THR A 138 20.51 2.54 -59.75
CA THR A 138 21.39 3.71 -59.62
C THR A 138 21.26 4.29 -58.20
N ILE A 139 22.36 4.82 -57.66
CA ILE A 139 22.40 5.44 -56.31
C ILE A 139 21.25 6.45 -56.12
N GLY A 140 20.95 7.24 -57.16
CA GLY A 140 19.83 8.18 -57.15
C GLY A 140 18.46 7.52 -56.97
N ALA A 141 18.25 6.33 -57.53
CA ALA A 141 17.02 5.55 -57.34
C ALA A 141 16.89 5.06 -55.89
N TYR A 142 17.99 4.70 -55.23
CA TYR A 142 17.98 4.27 -53.83
C TYR A 142 17.66 5.43 -52.87
N VAL A 143 18.24 6.62 -53.12
CA VAL A 143 17.89 7.84 -52.39
C VAL A 143 16.42 8.19 -52.57
N LEU A 144 15.92 8.16 -53.82
CA LEU A 144 14.51 8.44 -54.13
C LEU A 144 13.55 7.42 -53.49
N LEU A 145 13.94 6.14 -53.41
CA LEU A 145 13.14 5.07 -52.83
C LEU A 145 13.04 5.17 -51.30
N LEU A 146 14.12 5.56 -50.62
CA LEU A 146 14.17 5.64 -49.15
C LEU A 146 13.74 7.00 -48.59
N SER A 147 13.79 8.07 -49.38
CA SER A 147 13.38 9.42 -48.94
C SER A 147 11.95 9.49 -48.39
N PRO A 148 10.92 8.90 -49.05
CA PRO A 148 9.55 8.90 -48.54
C PRO A 148 9.44 8.21 -47.17
N ILE A 149 10.25 7.17 -46.95
CA ILE A 149 10.25 6.38 -45.72
C ILE A 149 10.86 7.17 -44.59
N ILE A 150 12.00 7.83 -44.82
CA ILE A 150 12.64 8.72 -43.84
C ILE A 150 11.67 9.84 -43.45
N ILE A 151 11.00 10.46 -44.42
CA ILE A 151 10.03 11.54 -44.18
C ILE A 151 8.81 11.03 -43.40
N LEU A 152 8.24 9.89 -43.80
CA LEU A 152 7.07 9.30 -43.14
C LEU A 152 7.40 8.89 -41.70
N THR A 153 8.59 8.31 -41.47
CA THR A 153 9.07 7.95 -40.13
C THR A 153 9.22 9.19 -39.27
N ALA A 154 9.85 10.25 -39.79
CA ALA A 154 10.00 11.51 -39.08
C ALA A 154 8.62 12.12 -38.75
N PHE A 155 7.66 12.04 -39.67
CA PHE A 155 6.30 12.55 -39.46
C PHE A 155 5.52 11.76 -38.40
N ALA A 156 5.52 10.44 -38.48
CA ALA A 156 4.91 9.57 -37.48
C ALA A 156 5.47 9.84 -36.09
N ASN A 157 6.78 10.09 -35.98
CA ASN A 157 7.42 10.43 -34.71
C ASN A 157 7.05 11.80 -34.20
N SER A 158 6.81 12.78 -35.06
CA SER A 158 6.31 14.09 -34.63
C SER A 158 4.96 13.95 -33.91
N ILE A 159 4.11 13.03 -34.38
CA ILE A 159 2.81 12.70 -33.77
C ILE A 159 3.00 11.88 -32.50
N ILE A 160 3.79 10.80 -32.53
CA ILE A 160 4.07 9.95 -31.37
C ILE A 160 4.72 10.79 -30.25
N THR A 161 5.62 11.71 -30.60
CA THR A 161 6.20 12.65 -29.65
C THR A 161 5.10 13.47 -28.99
N GLN A 162 4.12 14.02 -29.72
CA GLN A 162 3.01 14.76 -29.11
C GLN A 162 2.12 13.87 -28.23
N ILE A 163 1.80 12.66 -28.69
CA ILE A 163 1.01 11.68 -27.93
C ILE A 163 1.73 11.24 -26.66
N LEU A 164 3.05 11.09 -26.69
CA LEU A 164 3.86 10.79 -25.52
C LEU A 164 4.15 12.03 -24.69
N PHE A 165 4.21 13.23 -25.26
CA PHE A 165 4.46 14.51 -24.58
C PHE A 165 3.26 14.98 -23.76
N ILE A 166 2.03 14.64 -24.15
CA ILE A 166 0.83 14.92 -23.35
C ILE A 166 0.84 14.18 -21.99
N PRO A 167 1.10 12.86 -21.91
CA PRO A 167 1.30 12.16 -20.65
C PRO A 167 2.68 12.45 -20.05
N SER A 168 3.74 12.63 -20.84
CA SER A 168 5.08 12.88 -20.28
C SER A 168 5.29 14.30 -19.78
N SER A 169 4.55 15.32 -20.23
CA SER A 169 4.51 16.63 -19.53
C SER A 169 3.82 16.52 -18.16
N LYS A 170 2.82 15.65 -18.00
CA LYS A 170 2.29 15.30 -16.67
C LYS A 170 3.28 14.50 -15.80
N ILE A 171 4.16 13.71 -16.42
CA ILE A 171 5.20 12.92 -15.73
C ILE A 171 6.50 13.73 -15.49
N LEU A 172 6.83 14.71 -16.33
CA LEU A 172 8.05 15.55 -16.30
C LEU A 172 7.81 16.93 -15.66
N MET A 173 6.59 17.49 -15.67
CA MET A 173 6.28 18.70 -14.88
C MET A 173 6.18 18.41 -13.37
N ARG A 174 6.22 17.14 -12.96
CA ARG A 174 6.57 16.73 -11.59
C ARG A 174 8.04 17.02 -11.23
N GLY A 175 8.81 17.65 -12.13
CA GLY A 175 10.22 18.01 -11.91
C GLY A 175 10.61 19.48 -12.15
N SER A 176 9.68 20.41 -12.45
CA SER A 176 10.06 21.84 -12.49
C SER A 176 8.90 22.83 -12.27
N GLY A 177 8.74 23.29 -11.05
CA GLY A 177 8.55 24.72 -10.76
C GLY A 177 9.74 25.13 -9.88
N LYS A 178 10.53 26.17 -10.12
CA LYS A 178 10.46 27.35 -11.01
C LYS A 178 11.90 27.88 -11.12
N LYS A 179 12.22 28.58 -12.22
CA LYS A 179 12.95 29.86 -12.13
C LYS A 179 12.87 30.62 -13.46
N SER A 180 12.06 31.67 -13.46
CA SER A 180 12.37 32.95 -14.12
C SER A 180 13.21 33.74 -13.11
N GLY A 181 14.30 34.45 -13.39
CA GLY A 181 15.09 34.74 -14.59
C GLY A 181 16.28 35.63 -14.16
N ALA A 182 17.31 35.73 -15.01
CA ALA A 182 18.47 36.64 -14.96
C ALA A 182 19.55 36.38 -13.86
N GLU A 183 20.73 35.90 -14.26
CA GLU A 183 21.94 36.70 -14.54
C GLU A 183 23.08 35.80 -15.05
N GLN A 184 23.92 36.37 -15.92
CA GLN A 184 25.10 35.75 -16.53
C GLN A 184 26.23 35.59 -15.51
N GLY A 185 26.97 34.48 -15.63
CA GLY A 185 28.23 34.27 -14.92
C GLY A 185 28.80 32.90 -15.26
N GLU A 186 29.66 32.84 -16.26
CA GLU A 186 30.61 31.73 -16.44
C GLU A 186 31.49 31.62 -15.19
N ILE A 187 31.84 30.39 -14.78
CA ILE A 187 33.19 29.95 -14.39
C ILE A 187 33.19 28.41 -14.27
N GLU A 188 34.04 27.84 -15.11
CA GLU A 188 34.88 26.64 -15.05
C GLU A 188 34.53 25.45 -14.12
N ALA A 189 34.71 24.28 -14.72
CA ALA A 189 34.84 22.99 -14.06
C ALA A 189 36.14 22.94 -13.25
N GLU A 190 36.05 22.44 -12.02
CA GLU A 190 37.19 21.85 -11.34
C GLU A 190 36.75 20.63 -10.54
N ASP A 191 37.64 19.65 -10.53
CA ASP A 191 37.50 18.28 -10.10
C ASP A 191 37.17 18.12 -8.61
N THR A 192 36.23 17.21 -8.31
CA THR A 192 36.32 16.30 -7.15
C THR A 192 35.48 15.05 -7.46
N GLU A 193 36.04 14.14 -8.26
CA GLU A 193 35.83 12.70 -8.05
C GLU A 193 36.66 12.34 -6.81
N ASP A 194 35.99 12.12 -5.67
CA ASP A 194 36.41 11.30 -4.51
C ASP A 194 35.57 11.69 -3.29
N ALA A 195 34.37 11.11 -3.16
CA ALA A 195 33.63 10.93 -1.89
C ALA A 195 32.24 10.30 -2.13
N VAL A 196 32.18 9.08 -2.66
CA VAL A 196 31.01 8.19 -2.47
C VAL A 196 31.53 6.74 -2.33
N GLU A 197 32.31 6.54 -1.29
CA GLU A 197 32.52 5.26 -0.63
C GLU A 197 32.76 5.63 0.84
N ASN A 198 32.02 5.03 1.77
CA ASN A 198 31.83 5.40 3.19
C ASN A 198 30.66 6.34 3.49
N ALA A 199 29.45 5.78 3.39
CA ALA A 199 28.31 6.21 4.19
C ALA A 199 27.57 4.97 4.73
N ASP A 200 28.34 4.08 5.36
CA ASP A 200 27.87 2.95 6.19
C ASP A 200 28.91 2.76 7.31
N ALA A 201 29.11 3.81 8.09
CA ALA A 201 29.79 3.80 9.39
C ALA A 201 29.60 5.20 9.98
N ASP A 202 29.10 5.29 11.22
CA ASP A 202 28.86 6.49 12.03
C ASP A 202 27.40 6.95 12.13
N ALA A 203 26.60 6.08 12.76
CA ALA A 203 25.52 6.51 13.65
C ALA A 203 25.40 5.52 14.82
N ASP A 204 26.51 5.27 15.53
CA ASP A 204 26.49 4.55 16.80
C ASP A 204 27.52 5.15 17.76
N THR A 205 27.09 6.15 18.52
CA THR A 205 27.56 6.44 19.89
C THR A 205 26.60 7.45 20.53
N ALA A 206 25.41 6.97 20.90
CA ALA A 206 24.59 7.60 21.93
C ALA A 206 23.92 6.51 22.77
N THR A 207 24.73 5.76 23.51
CA THR A 207 24.29 5.00 24.67
C THR A 207 23.97 5.97 25.80
N GLY A 208 22.75 6.48 25.79
CA GLY A 208 22.11 7.15 26.92
C GLY A 208 20.73 6.55 27.09
N ALA A 209 20.55 5.72 28.11
CA ALA A 209 19.24 5.34 28.59
C ALA A 209 18.59 6.59 29.20
N GLU A 210 17.95 7.41 28.36
CA GLU A 210 16.97 8.38 28.82
C GLU A 210 15.63 7.67 28.88
N THR A 211 15.18 7.45 30.12
CA THR A 211 13.78 7.20 30.46
C THR A 211 12.89 8.10 29.60
N ALA A 212 11.92 7.52 28.89
CA ALA A 212 10.89 8.27 28.21
C ALA A 212 10.20 9.20 29.23
N GLU A 213 10.58 10.48 29.21
CA GLU A 213 9.90 11.50 29.98
C GLU A 213 8.46 11.57 29.46
N THR A 214 7.52 11.29 30.34
CA THR A 214 6.10 11.53 30.14
C THR A 214 5.94 13.04 29.95
N ARG A 215 5.77 13.49 28.71
CA ARG A 215 5.58 14.91 28.40
C ARG A 215 4.27 15.39 28.99
N GLU A 216 4.31 16.54 29.65
CA GLU A 216 3.11 17.16 30.20
C GLU A 216 2.17 17.63 29.06
N PRO A 217 0.83 17.54 29.24
CA PRO A 217 -0.16 17.92 28.23
C PRO A 217 -0.01 19.34 27.66
N ALA A 218 0.62 20.25 28.43
CA ALA A 218 0.83 21.64 28.04
C ALA A 218 1.78 21.79 26.83
N ASP A 219 2.85 20.99 26.74
CA ASP A 219 3.84 21.05 25.65
C ASP A 219 3.26 20.58 24.31
N ILE A 220 2.37 19.59 24.35
CA ILE A 220 1.67 19.06 23.16
C ILE A 220 0.73 20.12 22.58
N SER A 221 0.01 20.87 23.44
CA SER A 221 -0.94 21.90 23.00
C SER A 221 -0.28 23.06 22.22
N ALA A 222 0.94 23.45 22.61
CA ALA A 222 1.67 24.54 21.97
C ALA A 222 2.18 24.16 20.56
N ASP A 223 2.68 22.93 20.41
CA ASP A 223 3.18 22.41 19.13
C ASP A 223 2.04 22.24 18.11
N ILE A 224 0.87 21.74 18.54
CA ILE A 224 -0.30 21.59 17.66
C ILE A 224 -0.82 22.95 17.20
N ARG A 225 -1.00 23.93 18.11
CA ARG A 225 -1.42 25.30 17.72
C ARG A 225 -0.51 25.90 16.66
N ALA A 226 0.78 25.61 16.69
CA ALA A 226 1.71 26.16 15.72
C ALA A 226 1.73 25.42 14.37
N VAL A 227 1.07 24.27 14.25
CA VAL A 227 0.88 23.48 13.02
C VAL A 227 -0.46 23.75 12.36
N THR A 228 -1.51 23.89 13.16
CA THR A 228 -2.90 23.99 12.71
C THR A 228 -3.39 25.42 12.51
N VAL A 229 -2.74 26.41 13.15
CA VAL A 229 -3.10 27.83 12.98
C VAL A 229 -2.52 28.36 11.67
N ASP A 230 -3.41 28.65 10.72
CA ASP A 230 -3.08 29.60 9.67
C ASP A 230 -3.00 31.01 10.28
N ALA A 231 -1.89 31.69 10.01
CA ALA A 231 -1.66 33.08 10.39
C ALA A 231 -2.59 34.08 9.68
N ALA A 232 -3.74 33.64 9.16
CA ALA A 232 -4.70 34.43 8.41
C ALA A 232 -6.15 34.09 8.79
N ALA A 233 -6.50 34.25 10.07
CA ALA A 233 -7.90 34.41 10.48
C ALA A 233 -7.98 35.29 11.75
N LYS A 234 -7.55 36.54 11.64
CA LYS A 234 -8.13 37.62 12.45
C LYS A 234 -9.25 38.19 11.61
N ASP A 235 -10.49 37.80 11.90
CA ASP A 235 -11.67 38.67 11.83
C ASP A 235 -12.92 37.91 12.30
N ALA A 236 -13.73 38.63 13.11
CA ALA A 236 -15.10 38.32 13.57
C ALA A 236 -15.32 37.05 14.42
N ALA A 237 -15.23 37.22 15.74
CA ALA A 237 -15.94 36.37 16.69
C ALA A 237 -17.43 36.76 16.68
N GLU A 238 -18.20 36.16 15.77
CA GLU A 238 -19.64 35.98 15.93
C GLU A 238 -19.92 34.53 16.36
N ASP A 239 -21.08 34.31 16.97
CA ASP A 239 -21.49 33.05 17.61
C ASP A 239 -21.66 31.91 16.56
N GLU A 240 -20.55 31.32 16.10
CA GLU A 240 -20.50 30.32 15.02
C GLU A 240 -21.05 28.91 15.40
N SER A 241 -21.56 28.70 16.62
CA SER A 241 -21.90 27.37 17.14
C SER A 241 -23.12 26.70 16.49
N ASP A 242 -23.92 27.43 15.70
CA ASP A 242 -25.12 26.88 15.04
C ASP A 242 -24.93 26.62 13.53
N VAL A 243 -23.74 26.91 12.98
CA VAL A 243 -23.44 26.69 11.56
C VAL A 243 -23.22 25.19 11.31
N SER A 244 -24.00 24.61 10.39
CA SER A 244 -23.82 23.22 9.94
C SER A 244 -22.51 23.04 9.18
N ALA A 245 -21.65 22.17 9.68
CA ALA A 245 -20.46 21.72 8.96
C ALA A 245 -20.82 20.68 7.90
N ILE A 246 -21.62 19.68 8.27
CA ILE A 246 -22.11 18.64 7.34
C ILE A 246 -23.57 18.36 7.66
N LYS A 247 -24.44 18.41 6.66
CA LYS A 247 -25.87 18.14 6.82
C LYS A 247 -26.33 17.12 5.78
N PHE A 248 -26.96 16.06 6.26
CA PHE A 248 -27.65 15.05 5.48
C PHE A 248 -29.16 15.34 5.55
N ASP A 249 -29.80 15.41 4.39
CA ASP A 249 -31.25 15.59 4.24
C ASP A 249 -31.81 14.42 3.42
N ASN A 250 -32.45 13.48 4.13
CA ASN A 250 -33.02 12.22 3.64
C ASN A 250 -32.11 11.48 2.64
N PHE A 251 -30.81 11.36 2.97
CA PHE A 251 -29.82 10.85 2.04
C PHE A 251 -29.80 9.31 1.98
N SER A 252 -29.87 8.75 0.77
CA SER A 252 -29.74 7.31 0.53
C SER A 252 -28.71 7.04 -0.55
N TYR A 253 -28.00 5.92 -0.47
CA TYR A 253 -26.98 5.56 -1.45
C TYR A 253 -26.93 4.05 -1.71
N THR A 254 -26.85 3.68 -2.99
CA THR A 254 -26.68 2.30 -3.45
C THR A 254 -25.47 2.20 -4.38
N TYR A 255 -24.55 1.29 -4.06
CA TYR A 255 -23.38 1.00 -4.91
C TYR A 255 -23.80 0.35 -6.25
N PRO A 256 -23.01 0.47 -7.33
CA PRO A 256 -23.38 0.00 -8.69
C PRO A 256 -23.71 -1.50 -8.76
N SER A 257 -23.01 -2.31 -7.97
CA SER A 257 -23.18 -3.76 -7.91
C SER A 257 -24.12 -4.20 -6.76
N GLY A 258 -24.64 -3.26 -5.99
CA GLY A 258 -25.47 -3.51 -4.82
C GLY A 258 -26.93 -3.74 -5.21
N SER A 259 -27.53 -4.82 -4.72
CA SER A 259 -28.97 -5.06 -4.84
C SER A 259 -29.80 -4.32 -3.78
N HIS A 260 -29.15 -3.75 -2.77
CA HIS A 260 -29.78 -3.05 -1.65
C HIS A 260 -29.00 -1.77 -1.31
N PRO A 261 -29.66 -0.71 -0.82
CA PRO A 261 -28.99 0.51 -0.40
C PRO A 261 -28.03 0.26 0.77
N ALA A 262 -26.84 0.87 0.71
CA ALA A 262 -25.86 0.84 1.79
C ALA A 262 -26.17 1.89 2.86
N LEU A 263 -26.80 3.01 2.47
CA LEU A 263 -27.39 4.01 3.36
C LEU A 263 -28.81 4.29 2.92
N THR A 264 -29.72 4.51 3.87
CA THR A 264 -31.14 4.73 3.59
C THR A 264 -31.72 5.79 4.52
N GLY A 265 -32.15 6.90 3.94
CA GLY A 265 -32.87 7.98 4.63
C GLY A 265 -32.10 8.59 5.80
N ILE A 266 -30.82 8.90 5.59
CA ILE A 266 -29.96 9.52 6.59
C ILE A 266 -30.36 11.00 6.74
N ASP A 267 -30.83 11.37 7.92
CA ASP A 267 -31.10 12.74 8.34
C ASP A 267 -30.23 13.08 9.56
N LEU A 268 -29.26 13.96 9.38
CA LEU A 268 -28.29 14.32 10.42
C LEU A 268 -27.66 15.69 10.14
N ASP A 269 -27.63 16.56 11.13
CA ASP A 269 -26.98 17.88 11.07
C ASP A 269 -25.80 17.93 12.04
N ILE A 270 -24.57 17.94 11.53
CA ILE A 270 -23.31 18.02 12.27
C ILE A 270 -22.84 19.47 12.32
N LYS A 271 -22.69 20.03 13.52
CA LYS A 271 -22.35 21.44 13.73
C LYS A 271 -20.85 21.69 13.65
N LYS A 272 -20.45 22.90 13.27
CA LYS A 272 -19.05 23.31 13.22
C LYS A 272 -18.42 23.23 14.61
N GLY A 273 -17.28 22.55 14.71
CA GLY A 273 -16.55 22.36 15.97
C GLY A 273 -17.08 21.23 16.85
N GLU A 274 -18.10 20.51 16.38
CA GLU A 274 -18.62 19.33 17.04
C GLU A 274 -17.75 18.10 16.75
N CYS A 275 -17.57 17.24 17.76
CA CYS A 275 -16.98 15.92 17.62
C CYS A 275 -18.07 14.85 17.78
N ILE A 276 -18.40 14.15 16.71
CA ILE A 276 -19.35 13.02 16.76
C ILE A 276 -18.62 11.68 16.67
N LEU A 277 -19.14 10.70 17.38
CA LEU A 277 -18.74 9.30 17.26
C LEU A 277 -19.82 8.54 16.52
N VAL A 278 -19.46 7.85 15.45
CA VAL A 278 -20.37 7.00 14.67
C VAL A 278 -20.13 5.56 15.09
N ASN A 279 -21.11 4.98 15.78
CA ASN A 279 -21.05 3.62 16.30
C ASN A 279 -22.01 2.68 15.56
N GLY A 280 -21.63 1.42 15.41
CA GLY A 280 -22.44 0.41 14.73
C GLY A 280 -21.65 -0.85 14.41
N THR A 281 -22.35 -1.94 14.10
CA THR A 281 -21.70 -3.22 13.74
C THR A 281 -20.94 -3.13 12.40
N THR A 282 -20.07 -4.10 12.12
CA THR A 282 -19.44 -4.21 10.80
C THR A 282 -20.50 -4.39 9.72
N GLY A 283 -20.35 -3.68 8.60
CA GLY A 283 -21.33 -3.69 7.52
C GLY A 283 -22.60 -2.86 7.78
N ALA A 284 -22.68 -2.14 8.90
CA ALA A 284 -23.82 -1.24 9.17
C ALA A 284 -23.88 -0.02 8.22
N GLY A 285 -22.81 0.28 7.48
CA GLY A 285 -22.72 1.44 6.57
C GLY A 285 -21.84 2.58 7.08
N LYS A 286 -21.00 2.37 8.09
CA LYS A 286 -20.14 3.40 8.70
C LYS A 286 -19.13 4.02 7.73
N THR A 287 -18.35 3.19 7.03
CA THR A 287 -17.44 3.67 5.96
C THR A 287 -18.21 4.37 4.84
N THR A 288 -19.37 3.84 4.43
CA THR A 288 -20.24 4.50 3.45
C THR A 288 -20.68 5.89 3.94
N PHE A 289 -20.99 6.02 5.23
CA PHE A 289 -21.31 7.31 5.85
C PHE A 289 -20.12 8.28 5.82
N CYS A 290 -18.90 7.82 6.14
CA CYS A 290 -17.68 8.63 6.03
C CYS A 290 -17.44 9.12 4.60
N LEU A 291 -17.54 8.23 3.62
CA LEU A 291 -17.38 8.56 2.20
C LEU A 291 -18.45 9.55 1.73
N ALA A 292 -19.69 9.43 2.23
CA ALA A 292 -20.78 10.35 1.93
C ALA A 292 -20.51 11.74 2.54
N ALA A 293 -20.12 11.79 3.81
CA ALA A 293 -19.78 13.02 4.53
C ALA A 293 -18.59 13.76 3.88
N ALA A 294 -17.62 13.01 3.34
CA ALA A 294 -16.49 13.54 2.60
C ALA A 294 -16.83 13.97 1.15
N GLY A 295 -18.06 13.75 0.68
CA GLY A 295 -18.50 14.02 -0.70
C GLY A 295 -17.95 13.05 -1.75
N ILE A 296 -17.14 12.06 -1.33
CA ILE A 296 -16.47 11.09 -2.22
C ILE A 296 -17.48 10.26 -3.00
N LEU A 297 -18.57 9.81 -2.36
CA LEU A 297 -19.60 9.02 -3.04
C LEU A 297 -20.31 9.75 -4.18
N THR A 298 -20.34 11.09 -4.15
CA THR A 298 -21.01 11.90 -5.18
C THR A 298 -20.09 12.21 -6.36
N HIS A 299 -18.78 12.32 -6.12
CA HIS A 299 -17.81 12.78 -7.14
C HIS A 299 -16.96 11.65 -7.74
N GLU A 300 -16.64 10.59 -6.99
CA GLU A 300 -15.67 9.57 -7.40
C GLU A 300 -16.30 8.18 -7.61
N TYR A 301 -17.41 7.88 -6.93
CA TYR A 301 -18.08 6.59 -7.06
C TYR A 301 -19.30 6.68 -7.98
N GLU A 302 -19.41 5.73 -8.90
CA GLU A 302 -20.67 5.46 -9.59
C GLU A 302 -21.69 4.89 -8.58
N GLY A 303 -22.98 5.11 -8.79
CA GLY A 303 -24.05 4.61 -7.90
C GLY A 303 -25.32 5.45 -8.02
N SER A 304 -26.39 5.03 -7.36
CA SER A 304 -27.60 5.85 -7.23
C SER A 304 -27.63 6.51 -5.86
N SER A 305 -27.89 7.82 -5.84
CA SER A 305 -28.11 8.58 -4.61
C SER A 305 -29.45 9.30 -4.64
N GLU A 306 -30.11 9.36 -3.49
CA GLU A 306 -31.31 10.15 -3.24
C GLU A 306 -31.07 11.08 -2.06
N GLY A 307 -31.83 12.17 -1.95
CA GLY A 307 -31.61 13.21 -0.96
C GLY A 307 -30.44 14.16 -1.30
N THR A 308 -29.99 14.93 -0.31
CA THR A 308 -28.92 15.94 -0.48
C THR A 308 -27.95 15.91 0.69
N ILE A 309 -26.69 16.25 0.40
CA ILE A 309 -25.65 16.47 1.42
C ILE A 309 -25.13 17.89 1.22
N THR A 310 -25.02 18.63 2.31
CA THR A 310 -24.46 19.98 2.34
C THR A 310 -23.18 19.98 3.17
N ILE A 311 -22.06 20.44 2.60
CA ILE A 311 -20.77 20.61 3.27
C ILE A 311 -20.48 22.10 3.40
N PHE A 312 -20.35 22.60 4.64
CA PHE A 312 -20.12 23.99 5.01
C PHE A 312 -21.06 24.96 4.27
N GLY A 313 -22.37 24.65 4.30
CA GLY A 313 -23.42 25.48 3.71
C GLY A 313 -23.57 25.37 2.17
N LYS A 314 -22.82 24.48 1.50
CA LYS A 314 -22.90 24.27 0.06
C LYS A 314 -23.21 22.81 -0.28
N ASP A 315 -24.16 22.57 -1.19
CA ASP A 315 -24.48 21.21 -1.65
C ASP A 315 -23.23 20.55 -2.26
N VAL A 316 -23.00 19.27 -1.94
CA VAL A 316 -21.87 18.49 -2.45
C VAL A 316 -21.80 18.53 -3.98
N ARG A 317 -22.93 18.53 -4.68
CA ARG A 317 -23.04 18.55 -6.15
C ARG A 317 -22.56 19.87 -6.76
N ASP A 318 -22.55 20.95 -5.98
CA ASP A 318 -22.13 22.27 -6.44
C ASP A 318 -20.61 22.47 -6.34
N TYR A 319 -19.88 21.58 -5.68
CA TYR A 319 -18.42 21.57 -5.70
C TYR A 319 -17.92 21.13 -7.08
N ARG A 320 -16.83 21.74 -7.56
CA ARG A 320 -16.33 21.47 -8.93
C ARG A 320 -15.61 20.13 -9.05
N ASN A 321 -14.95 19.72 -7.97
CA ASN A 321 -14.15 18.51 -7.87
C ASN A 321 -13.81 18.23 -6.40
N MET A 322 -13.25 17.05 -6.14
CA MET A 322 -12.78 16.65 -4.83
C MET A 322 -11.68 17.54 -4.25
N GLY A 323 -10.89 18.24 -5.06
CA GLY A 323 -9.88 19.17 -4.58
C GLY A 323 -10.45 20.39 -3.86
N ASP A 324 -11.68 20.82 -4.19
CA ASP A 324 -12.35 21.90 -3.47
C ASP A 324 -12.97 21.43 -2.15
N ILE A 325 -13.42 20.17 -2.07
CA ILE A 325 -13.90 19.54 -0.84
C ILE A 325 -12.72 19.21 0.08
N GLY A 326 -11.62 18.69 -0.47
CA GLY A 326 -10.41 18.29 0.26
C GLY A 326 -9.67 19.45 0.96
N LYS A 327 -9.95 20.71 0.58
CA LYS A 327 -9.49 21.89 1.35
C LYS A 327 -10.25 22.07 2.66
N LYS A 328 -11.45 21.50 2.75
CA LYS A 328 -12.38 21.64 3.89
C LYS A 328 -12.46 20.38 4.74
N ILE A 329 -12.38 19.21 4.11
CA ILE A 329 -12.51 17.90 4.77
C ILE A 329 -11.25 17.08 4.51
N GLY A 330 -10.63 16.60 5.58
CA GLY A 330 -9.56 15.61 5.55
C GLY A 330 -10.12 14.26 5.98
N VAL A 331 -9.69 13.18 5.33
CA VAL A 331 -10.11 11.82 5.65
C VAL A 331 -8.87 11.00 6.00
N VAL A 332 -8.97 10.17 7.04
CA VAL A 332 -8.04 9.08 7.33
C VAL A 332 -8.82 7.80 7.11
N PHE A 333 -8.45 7.04 6.09
CA PHE A 333 -9.11 5.78 5.73
C PHE A 333 -8.71 4.64 6.67
N ASP A 334 -9.54 3.59 6.67
CA ASP A 334 -9.31 2.34 7.39
C ASP A 334 -8.03 1.64 6.93
N ASP A 335 -7.84 1.59 5.61
CA ASP A 335 -6.62 1.10 4.96
C ASP A 335 -5.62 2.23 4.70
N ALA A 336 -4.72 2.43 5.66
CA ALA A 336 -3.63 3.39 5.50
C ALA A 336 -2.71 3.06 4.32
N ASP A 337 -2.54 1.78 3.92
CA ASP A 337 -1.70 1.42 2.78
C ASP A 337 -2.26 1.96 1.46
N ALA A 338 -3.59 2.00 1.32
CA ALA A 338 -4.23 2.55 0.13
C ALA A 338 -4.05 4.08 0.01
N GLN A 339 -3.80 4.77 1.13
CA GLN A 339 -3.63 6.23 1.17
C GLN A 339 -2.17 6.67 0.94
N LEU A 340 -1.19 5.83 1.28
CA LEU A 340 0.25 6.16 1.20
C LEU A 340 0.83 5.78 -0.16
N ILE A 341 1.23 6.78 -0.95
CA ILE A 341 1.61 6.64 -2.37
C ILE A 341 2.99 7.22 -2.73
N PHE A 342 3.65 7.91 -1.78
CA PHE A 342 4.95 8.55 -1.97
C PHE A 342 6.10 7.64 -1.53
N THR A 343 7.34 8.05 -1.85
CA THR A 343 8.51 7.19 -1.64
C THR A 343 9.09 7.25 -0.24
N THR A 344 8.75 8.29 0.51
CA THR A 344 9.19 8.46 1.90
C THR A 344 8.07 9.02 2.78
N VAL A 345 8.16 8.79 4.08
CA VAL A 345 7.24 9.38 5.08
C VAL A 345 7.23 10.91 5.02
N GLU A 346 8.38 11.53 4.79
CA GLU A 346 8.45 12.98 4.64
C GLU A 346 7.62 13.49 3.47
N GLU A 347 7.72 12.84 2.31
CA GLU A 347 6.97 13.22 1.10
C GLU A 347 5.46 13.09 1.31
N GLU A 348 4.99 12.08 2.06
CA GLU A 348 3.58 11.92 2.43
C GLU A 348 3.07 13.16 3.17
N VAL A 349 3.79 13.57 4.23
CA VAL A 349 3.40 14.72 5.05
C VAL A 349 3.56 16.03 4.28
N LEU A 350 4.61 16.17 3.48
CA LEU A 350 4.84 17.34 2.63
C LEU A 350 3.72 17.53 1.62
N SER A 351 3.17 16.46 1.06
CA SER A 351 2.08 16.54 0.08
C SER A 351 0.86 17.33 0.61
N GLY A 352 0.55 17.19 1.90
CA GLY A 352 -0.50 17.98 2.56
C GLY A 352 -0.15 19.46 2.75
N LEU A 353 1.13 19.77 2.98
CA LEU A 353 1.62 21.14 3.18
C LEU A 353 1.78 21.92 1.87
N GLU A 354 2.24 21.28 0.79
CA GLU A 354 2.53 21.92 -0.50
C GLU A 354 1.29 22.54 -1.15
N ASN A 355 0.11 21.96 -0.88
CA ASN A 355 -1.16 22.43 -1.41
C ASN A 355 -1.67 23.73 -0.76
N ARG A 356 -0.95 24.29 0.22
CA ARG A 356 -1.36 25.47 1.01
C ARG A 356 -0.69 26.77 0.61
N GLY A 357 0.23 26.76 -0.37
CA GLY A 357 0.89 27.98 -0.86
C GLY A 357 1.80 28.67 0.18
N LEU A 358 2.32 27.90 1.14
CA LEU A 358 3.21 28.36 2.21
C LEU A 358 4.63 28.65 1.68
N SER A 359 5.41 29.46 2.42
CA SER A 359 6.83 29.66 2.11
C SER A 359 7.64 28.40 2.44
N SER A 360 8.79 28.20 1.79
CA SER A 360 9.65 27.03 2.07
C SER A 360 10.12 26.97 3.54
N ALA A 361 10.24 28.12 4.21
CA ALA A 361 10.59 28.18 5.62
C ALA A 361 9.43 27.68 6.50
N ASP A 362 8.20 28.13 6.23
CA ASP A 362 7.00 27.71 6.97
C ASP A 362 6.69 26.23 6.74
N VAL A 363 6.88 25.72 5.51
CA VAL A 363 6.73 24.30 5.20
C VAL A 363 7.68 23.46 6.04
N LYS A 364 8.96 23.85 6.10
CA LYS A 364 9.97 23.12 6.89
C LYS A 364 9.61 23.15 8.37
N GLU A 365 9.24 24.30 8.92
CA GLU A 365 8.86 24.43 10.32
C GLU A 365 7.62 23.59 10.67
N ARG A 366 6.56 23.65 9.85
CA ARG A 366 5.33 22.87 10.08
C ARG A 366 5.58 21.38 9.94
N LEU A 367 6.40 20.96 8.98
CA LEU A 367 6.79 19.56 8.80
C LEU A 367 7.46 19.00 10.06
N GLU A 368 8.48 19.69 10.60
CA GLU A 368 9.17 19.23 11.82
C GLU A 368 8.19 19.05 12.99
N LYS A 369 7.26 19.99 13.16
CA LYS A 369 6.26 19.91 14.23
C LYS A 369 5.29 18.76 14.02
N ILE A 370 4.82 18.51 12.80
CA ILE A 370 3.93 17.36 12.51
C ILE A 370 4.66 16.05 12.78
N LEU A 371 5.88 15.89 12.31
CA LEU A 371 6.68 14.68 12.51
C LEU A 371 6.93 14.39 14.00
N LYS A 372 7.14 15.44 14.79
CA LYS A 372 7.29 15.36 16.25
C LYS A 372 5.96 15.02 16.94
N LEU A 373 4.87 15.65 16.51
CA LEU A 373 3.53 15.48 17.08
C LEU A 373 3.02 14.05 16.91
N THR A 374 3.22 13.46 15.74
CA THR A 374 2.76 12.10 15.44
C THR A 374 3.80 11.01 15.78
N ASP A 375 4.92 11.38 16.40
CA ASP A 375 6.01 10.46 16.77
C ASP A 375 6.53 9.61 15.58
N ILE A 376 6.66 10.23 14.40
CA ILE A 376 7.18 9.59 13.18
C ILE A 376 8.52 10.16 12.71
N GLY A 377 9.11 11.10 13.45
CA GLY A 377 10.38 11.74 13.07
C GLY A 377 11.53 10.76 12.80
N LYS A 378 11.61 9.65 13.55
CA LYS A 378 12.66 8.62 13.38
C LYS A 378 12.53 7.81 12.08
N ILE A 379 11.35 7.79 11.47
CA ILE A 379 11.05 7.02 10.25
C ILE A 379 10.88 7.91 9.02
N ARG A 380 11.16 9.21 9.15
CA ARG A 380 10.98 10.24 8.11
C ARG A 380 11.45 9.86 6.70
N TYR A 381 12.63 9.22 6.59
CA TYR A 381 13.23 8.85 5.31
C TYR A 381 12.93 7.41 4.88
N ARG A 382 12.12 6.67 5.64
CA ARG A 382 11.76 5.30 5.30
C ARG A 382 10.66 5.26 4.26
N PRO A 383 10.65 4.26 3.37
CA PRO A 383 9.53 4.04 2.47
C PRO A 383 8.27 3.57 3.21
N PRO A 384 7.07 4.12 2.93
CA PRO A 384 5.82 3.77 3.62
C PRO A 384 5.50 2.27 3.66
N HIS A 385 5.79 1.53 2.59
CA HIS A 385 5.54 0.08 2.52
C HIS A 385 6.38 -0.76 3.51
N THR A 386 7.45 -0.19 4.08
CA THR A 386 8.31 -0.87 5.06
C THR A 386 7.85 -0.69 6.50
N LEU A 387 6.83 0.14 6.72
CA LEU A 387 6.33 0.51 8.04
C LEU A 387 5.35 -0.54 8.59
N SER A 388 5.20 -0.59 9.91
CA SER A 388 4.10 -1.36 10.53
C SER A 388 2.73 -0.70 10.26
N GLY A 389 1.63 -1.45 10.37
CA GLY A 389 0.26 -0.90 10.22
C GLY A 389 0.02 0.34 11.08
N GLY A 390 0.38 0.28 12.36
CA GLY A 390 0.27 1.45 13.24
C GLY A 390 1.23 2.61 12.93
N GLN A 391 2.39 2.36 12.32
CA GLN A 391 3.22 3.45 11.78
C GLN A 391 2.56 4.07 10.55
N LYS A 392 2.00 3.26 9.64
CA LYS A 392 1.28 3.73 8.45
C LYS A 392 0.09 4.60 8.82
N GLN A 393 -0.72 4.19 9.80
CA GLN A 393 -1.84 4.99 10.31
C GLN A 393 -1.38 6.35 10.85
N ARG A 394 -0.26 6.40 11.60
CA ARG A 394 0.31 7.67 12.07
C ARG A 394 0.80 8.57 10.93
N VAL A 395 1.35 8.00 9.87
CA VAL A 395 1.76 8.76 8.67
C VAL A 395 0.53 9.27 7.92
N ALA A 396 -0.51 8.45 7.74
CA ALA A 396 -1.76 8.86 7.11
C ALA A 396 -2.43 9.99 7.88
N LEU A 397 -2.51 9.88 9.22
CA LEU A 397 -2.98 10.95 10.08
C LEU A 397 -2.12 12.21 9.93
N ALA A 398 -0.79 12.09 9.95
CA ALA A 398 0.13 13.21 9.80
C ALA A 398 -0.06 13.96 8.46
N ALA A 399 -0.25 13.24 7.36
CA ALA A 399 -0.53 13.81 6.04
C ALA A 399 -1.90 14.51 6.00
N THR A 400 -2.92 13.95 6.66
CA THR A 400 -4.24 14.59 6.78
C THR A 400 -4.17 15.86 7.63
N LEU A 401 -3.44 15.84 8.76
CA LEU A 401 -3.21 17.01 9.61
C LEU A 401 -2.45 18.12 8.88
N ALA A 402 -1.45 17.76 8.07
CA ALA A 402 -0.68 18.71 7.24
C ALA A 402 -1.59 19.56 6.34
N SER A 403 -2.65 18.94 5.80
CA SER A 403 -3.62 19.59 4.92
C SER A 403 -4.39 20.72 5.61
N GLY A 404 -4.50 20.70 6.94
CA GLY A 404 -5.07 21.80 7.73
C GLY A 404 -6.57 22.05 7.53
N THR A 405 -7.33 20.99 7.27
CA THR A 405 -8.77 21.05 6.95
C THR A 405 -9.64 21.50 8.14
N ASP A 406 -10.87 21.92 7.87
CA ASP A 406 -11.83 22.39 8.89
C ASP A 406 -12.63 21.26 9.54
N CYS A 407 -12.77 20.15 8.83
CA CYS A 407 -13.33 18.90 9.30
C CYS A 407 -12.30 17.77 9.09
N ILE A 408 -12.23 16.85 10.05
CA ILE A 408 -11.45 15.61 9.91
C ILE A 408 -12.38 14.43 10.16
N ILE A 409 -12.32 13.45 9.26
CA ILE A 409 -13.05 12.19 9.35
C ILE A 409 -12.03 11.08 9.56
N LEU A 410 -12.18 10.31 10.64
CA LEU A 410 -11.36 9.15 10.95
C LEU A 410 -12.23 7.91 10.79
N ASP A 411 -11.92 7.07 9.80
CA ASP A 411 -12.61 5.80 9.56
C ASP A 411 -11.79 4.63 10.11
N GLU A 412 -12.09 4.17 11.32
CA GLU A 412 -11.39 3.09 12.05
C GLU A 412 -9.85 3.29 12.13
N ALA A 413 -9.43 4.55 12.19
CA ALA A 413 -8.02 4.96 12.09
C ALA A 413 -7.14 4.52 13.28
N THR A 414 -7.74 4.12 14.42
CA THR A 414 -7.01 3.60 15.58
C THR A 414 -7.10 2.08 15.74
N ALA A 415 -7.76 1.38 14.82
CA ALA A 415 -8.03 -0.06 14.96
C ALA A 415 -6.78 -0.95 15.02
N GLU A 416 -5.65 -0.50 14.46
CA GLU A 416 -4.37 -1.26 14.42
C GLU A 416 -3.30 -0.69 15.36
N LEU A 417 -3.69 0.19 16.29
CA LEU A 417 -2.80 0.85 17.23
C LEU A 417 -2.81 0.18 18.62
N ASP A 418 -1.63 0.20 19.24
CA ASP A 418 -1.50 -0.10 20.66
C ASP A 418 -1.98 1.07 21.53
N THR A 419 -2.17 0.82 22.82
CA THR A 419 -2.71 1.80 23.77
C THR A 419 -1.91 3.10 23.82
N HIS A 420 -0.59 3.03 23.68
CA HIS A 420 0.26 4.23 23.70
C HIS A 420 0.03 5.06 22.42
N ALA A 421 0.05 4.42 21.25
CA ALA A 421 -0.18 5.08 19.98
C ALA A 421 -1.59 5.67 19.87
N THR A 422 -2.62 4.97 20.37
CA THR A 422 -3.97 5.53 20.42
C THR A 422 -4.05 6.75 21.34
N GLY A 423 -3.35 6.73 22.49
CA GLY A 423 -3.26 7.87 23.40
C GLY A 423 -2.68 9.13 22.75
N VAL A 424 -1.69 8.98 21.85
CA VAL A 424 -1.15 10.09 21.06
C VAL A 424 -2.21 10.69 20.13
N ILE A 425 -2.97 9.84 19.42
CA ILE A 425 -4.03 10.30 18.51
C ILE A 425 -5.13 11.03 19.28
N ILE A 426 -5.59 10.48 20.41
CA ILE A 426 -6.60 11.13 21.26
C ILE A 426 -6.12 12.51 21.71
N SER A 427 -4.84 12.64 22.07
CA SER A 427 -4.26 13.93 22.48
C SER A 427 -4.28 14.95 21.33
N ILE A 428 -4.02 14.52 20.10
CA ILE A 428 -4.13 15.37 18.90
C ILE A 428 -5.59 15.79 18.66
N LEU A 429 -6.54 14.84 18.73
CA LEU A 429 -7.96 15.10 18.52
C LEU A 429 -8.53 16.06 19.57
N LYS A 430 -8.12 15.94 20.84
CA LYS A 430 -8.48 16.87 21.93
C LYS A 430 -8.14 18.31 21.58
N GLU A 431 -6.94 18.54 21.07
CA GLU A 431 -6.50 19.89 20.74
C GLU A 431 -7.18 20.40 19.46
N LEU A 432 -7.40 19.56 18.45
CA LEU A 432 -8.21 19.93 17.28
C LEU A 432 -9.63 20.36 17.69
N LYS A 433 -10.25 19.62 18.61
CA LYS A 433 -11.55 19.97 19.17
C LYS A 433 -11.48 21.30 19.93
N ALA A 434 -10.44 21.53 20.73
CA ALA A 434 -10.22 22.81 21.42
C ALA A 434 -10.09 23.99 20.45
N GLN A 435 -9.63 23.75 19.23
CA GLN A 435 -9.57 24.72 18.14
C GLN A 435 -10.86 24.85 17.33
N LYS A 436 -11.95 24.22 17.79
CA LYS A 436 -13.26 24.20 17.12
C LYS A 436 -13.23 23.59 15.71
N LYS A 437 -12.32 22.64 15.47
CA LYS A 437 -12.37 21.79 14.27
C LYS A 437 -13.49 20.76 14.43
N THR A 438 -14.16 20.45 13.33
CA THR A 438 -15.23 19.45 13.32
C THR A 438 -14.58 18.07 13.19
N ILE A 439 -15.02 17.09 13.98
CA ILE A 439 -14.41 15.76 13.98
C ILE A 439 -15.51 14.71 13.86
N ILE A 440 -15.35 13.79 12.91
CA ILE A 440 -16.19 12.60 12.78
C ILE A 440 -15.29 11.41 13.02
N VAL A 441 -15.62 10.61 14.02
CA VAL A 441 -14.84 9.44 14.41
C VAL A 441 -15.71 8.21 14.20
N VAL A 442 -15.26 7.25 13.40
CA VAL A 442 -15.79 5.89 13.36
C VAL A 442 -14.76 5.00 14.03
N GLU A 443 -15.12 4.35 15.13
CA GLU A 443 -14.18 3.49 15.86
C GLU A 443 -14.84 2.23 16.41
N GLN A 444 -14.04 1.16 16.51
CA GLN A 444 -14.41 -0.13 17.10
C GLN A 444 -14.32 -0.12 18.64
N LYS A 445 -13.48 0.77 19.19
CA LYS A 445 -13.22 0.90 20.64
C LYS A 445 -13.74 2.26 21.16
N PRO A 446 -15.07 2.46 21.26
CA PRO A 446 -15.66 3.77 21.49
C PRO A 446 -15.27 4.39 22.85
N ARG A 447 -14.97 3.58 23.87
CA ARG A 447 -14.56 4.07 25.20
C ARG A 447 -13.33 4.96 25.17
N GLU A 448 -12.37 4.68 24.29
CA GLU A 448 -11.14 5.46 24.18
C GLU A 448 -11.42 6.89 23.68
N MET A 449 -12.56 7.09 23.00
CA MET A 449 -12.99 8.37 22.43
C MET A 449 -14.00 9.12 23.32
N ALA A 450 -14.34 8.58 24.50
CA ALA A 450 -15.38 9.13 25.35
C ALA A 450 -15.12 10.60 25.75
N GLU A 451 -13.86 10.93 26.08
CA GLU A 451 -13.49 12.26 26.57
C GLU A 451 -13.56 13.36 25.50
N ILE A 452 -13.57 13.01 24.22
CA ILE A 452 -13.62 13.97 23.11
C ILE A 452 -14.97 14.00 22.41
N THR A 453 -15.85 13.04 22.64
CA THR A 453 -17.10 12.91 21.91
C THR A 453 -18.17 13.81 22.51
N ASP A 454 -18.90 14.56 21.68
CA ASP A 454 -20.06 15.36 22.10
C ASP A 454 -21.35 14.53 22.05
N ARG A 455 -21.54 13.77 20.98
CA ARG A 455 -22.68 12.86 20.81
C ARG A 455 -22.31 11.64 19.97
N VAL A 456 -23.09 10.58 20.14
CA VAL A 456 -22.93 9.31 19.44
C VAL A 456 -24.09 9.11 18.47
N VAL A 457 -23.75 8.83 17.21
CA VAL A 457 -24.68 8.47 16.14
C VAL A 457 -24.62 6.96 15.96
N MET A 458 -25.72 6.28 16.22
CA MET A 458 -25.83 4.84 16.04
C MET A 458 -26.34 4.54 14.63
N ILE A 459 -25.56 3.77 13.87
CA ILE A 459 -25.94 3.30 12.53
C ILE A 459 -26.16 1.79 12.55
N GLU A 460 -27.31 1.35 12.06
CA GLU A 460 -27.69 -0.05 11.92
C GLU A 460 -28.31 -0.30 10.54
N LYS A 461 -27.76 -1.25 9.78
CA LYS A 461 -28.26 -1.65 8.45
C LYS A 461 -28.52 -0.45 7.51
N GLY A 462 -27.64 0.54 7.54
CA GLY A 462 -27.72 1.73 6.69
C GLY A 462 -28.68 2.82 7.18
N HIS A 463 -29.24 2.71 8.38
CA HIS A 463 -30.11 3.72 8.98
C HIS A 463 -29.53 4.26 10.29
N ILE A 464 -29.83 5.52 10.64
CA ILE A 464 -29.56 6.04 11.98
C ILE A 464 -30.62 5.46 12.93
N SER A 465 -30.21 4.58 13.84
CA SER A 465 -31.10 3.99 14.85
C SER A 465 -31.28 4.90 16.07
N GLY A 466 -30.33 5.81 16.31
CA GLY A 466 -30.42 6.80 17.38
C GLY A 466 -29.28 7.81 17.35
N VAL A 467 -29.52 8.98 17.95
CA VAL A 467 -28.51 9.99 18.23
C VAL A 467 -28.64 10.36 19.70
N VAL A 468 -27.60 10.08 20.49
CA VAL A 468 -27.59 10.25 21.95
C VAL A 468 -26.40 11.09 22.37
N SER A 469 -26.48 11.75 23.54
CA SER A 469 -25.31 12.45 24.08
C SER A 469 -24.20 11.47 24.43
N ALA A 470 -22.94 11.93 24.42
CA ALA A 470 -21.82 11.08 24.81
C ALA A 470 -21.97 10.56 26.25
N GLU A 471 -22.39 11.41 27.19
CA GLU A 471 -22.62 11.05 28.59
C GLU A 471 -23.66 9.93 28.71
N GLU A 472 -24.84 10.08 28.08
CA GLU A 472 -25.89 9.06 28.06
C GLU A 472 -25.43 7.75 27.42
N PHE A 473 -24.68 7.83 26.32
CA PHE A 473 -24.13 6.64 25.67
C PHE A 473 -23.18 5.92 26.60
N PHE A 474 -22.14 6.59 27.10
CA PHE A 474 -21.06 5.96 27.87
C PHE A 474 -21.48 5.53 29.28
N ASP A 475 -22.47 6.17 29.90
CA ASP A 475 -23.07 5.73 31.17
C ASP A 475 -23.80 4.39 31.03
N ASN A 476 -24.42 4.17 29.87
CA ASN A 476 -25.14 2.93 29.55
C ASN A 476 -24.30 1.96 28.71
N TYR A 477 -23.16 2.40 28.20
CA TYR A 477 -22.27 1.62 27.36
C TYR A 477 -21.55 0.59 28.22
N ARG A 478 -22.17 -0.58 28.27
CA ARG A 478 -21.49 -1.80 28.67
C ARG A 478 -20.67 -2.22 27.47
N ASP A 479 -19.42 -2.58 27.70
CA ASP A 479 -18.73 -3.29 26.63
C ASP A 479 -19.60 -4.52 26.33
N ASP A 480 -19.81 -4.89 25.07
CA ASP A 480 -20.56 -6.10 24.70
C ASP A 480 -20.00 -7.37 25.40
N GLU A 481 -18.82 -7.24 26.01
CA GLU A 481 -18.11 -8.23 26.80
C GLU A 481 -18.51 -8.26 28.28
N ASP A 482 -19.04 -7.18 28.88
CA ASP A 482 -19.59 -7.18 30.25
C ASP A 482 -20.91 -7.97 30.35
N ILE A 483 -21.58 -8.21 29.21
CA ILE A 483 -22.79 -9.05 29.13
C ILE A 483 -22.43 -10.54 29.21
N ALA A 484 -21.20 -10.93 28.85
CA ALA A 484 -20.75 -12.32 28.94
C ALA A 484 -20.61 -12.79 30.40
N ASP A 485 -20.26 -11.88 31.32
CA ASP A 485 -20.21 -12.16 32.76
C ASP A 485 -21.61 -12.31 33.40
N LEU A 486 -22.68 -11.85 32.71
CA LEU A 486 -24.06 -11.89 33.20
C LEU A 486 -24.94 -12.97 32.52
N LYS A 487 -24.46 -13.63 31.47
CA LYS A 487 -25.15 -14.77 30.81
C LYS A 487 -24.40 -16.10 30.97
N GLY A 488 -23.70 -16.27 32.09
CA GLY A 488 -23.41 -17.58 32.65
C GLY A 488 -24.69 -18.19 33.22
N GLY A 489 -25.55 -18.72 32.36
CA GLY A 489 -26.79 -19.37 32.77
C GLY A 489 -27.38 -20.16 31.61
N ASP A 490 -27.13 -21.47 31.64
CA ASP A 490 -27.80 -22.57 30.96
C ASP A 490 -28.72 -22.22 29.78
N SER A 491 -28.28 -22.62 28.58
CA SER A 491 -29.21 -23.13 27.58
C SER A 491 -28.62 -24.39 26.97
N ASP A 492 -28.77 -25.46 27.73
CA ASP A 492 -28.88 -26.82 27.23
C ASP A 492 -30.01 -26.85 26.19
N SER A 493 -29.68 -27.10 24.92
CA SER A 493 -30.64 -27.52 23.93
C SER A 493 -30.13 -28.79 23.29
N SER A 494 -30.58 -29.89 23.90
CA SER A 494 -30.64 -31.24 23.40
C SER A 494 -30.90 -31.31 21.89
N GLU A 495 -29.97 -31.92 21.15
CA GLU A 495 -30.31 -32.68 19.95
C GLU A 495 -29.71 -34.08 20.04
N SER A 496 -30.59 -35.02 19.75
CA SER A 496 -30.56 -36.46 19.98
C SER A 496 -29.35 -37.21 19.45
N ASP A 497 -28.83 -38.10 20.30
CA ASP A 497 -28.00 -39.25 19.95
C ASP A 497 -28.68 -40.13 18.88
N GLY A 498 -28.14 -40.08 17.66
CA GLY A 498 -28.37 -41.06 16.60
C GLY A 498 -27.18 -42.00 16.51
N ASP A 499 -27.33 -43.18 17.10
CA ASP A 499 -26.37 -44.29 17.11
C ASP A 499 -26.04 -44.72 15.66
N GLY A 500 -24.84 -44.39 15.20
CA GLY A 500 -24.35 -44.62 13.84
C GLY A 500 -22.91 -45.13 13.87
N LYS A 501 -22.74 -46.44 14.10
CA LYS A 501 -21.47 -47.15 13.89
C LYS A 501 -20.99 -46.95 12.44
N GLY A 502 -19.89 -46.22 12.26
CA GLY A 502 -19.21 -46.05 10.98
C GLY A 502 -17.74 -45.69 11.13
N SER A 503 -16.88 -46.71 10.96
CA SER A 503 -15.50 -46.64 10.46
C SER A 503 -14.54 -45.61 11.06
N GLY A 504 -13.70 -46.07 12.00
CA GLY A 504 -12.62 -45.30 12.59
C GLY A 504 -11.61 -44.76 11.57
N THR A 505 -11.47 -43.44 11.58
CA THR A 505 -10.21 -42.77 11.23
C THR A 505 -9.48 -42.56 12.55
N GLN A 506 -8.25 -43.05 12.66
CA GLN A 506 -7.42 -42.85 13.85
C GLN A 506 -7.19 -41.35 14.06
N GLU A 507 -7.95 -40.73 14.97
CA GLU A 507 -7.59 -39.46 15.58
C GLU A 507 -6.39 -39.76 16.49
N ALA A 508 -5.25 -39.11 16.24
CA ALA A 508 -4.07 -39.26 17.08
C ALA A 508 -4.38 -38.71 18.47
N GLU A 509 -4.47 -39.59 19.47
CA GLU A 509 -4.49 -39.21 20.88
C GLU A 509 -3.13 -38.57 21.24
N PHE A 510 -3.00 -37.26 21.07
CA PHE A 510 -1.86 -36.50 21.58
C PHE A 510 -1.96 -36.40 23.11
N ASP A 511 -0.99 -36.94 23.84
CA ASP A 511 -0.89 -36.73 25.29
C ASP A 511 -0.55 -35.25 25.55
N ARG A 512 -1.44 -34.52 26.24
CA ARG A 512 -1.26 -33.09 26.62
C ARG A 512 -0.03 -32.81 27.49
N ARG A 513 0.77 -33.84 27.80
CA ARG A 513 2.05 -33.73 28.51
C ARG A 513 3.24 -33.56 27.57
N GLU A 514 3.12 -33.90 26.29
CA GLU A 514 4.20 -33.78 25.32
C GLU A 514 4.37 -32.33 24.83
N THR A 515 5.63 -31.97 24.54
CA THR A 515 6.01 -30.61 24.16
C THR A 515 5.88 -30.45 22.65
N ALA A 516 4.97 -29.59 22.20
CA ALA A 516 4.76 -29.28 20.79
C ALA A 516 5.85 -28.32 20.26
N ILE A 517 6.21 -27.32 21.07
CA ILE A 517 7.22 -26.32 20.74
C ILE A 517 8.19 -26.19 21.91
N LYS A 518 9.48 -26.30 21.64
CA LYS A 518 10.55 -26.06 22.60
C LYS A 518 11.55 -25.07 22.05
N ILE A 519 11.70 -23.94 22.73
CA ILE A 519 12.64 -22.88 22.39
C ILE A 519 13.68 -22.81 23.52
N THR A 520 14.96 -22.87 23.15
CA THR A 520 16.09 -22.82 24.09
C THR A 520 17.06 -21.72 23.65
N ASP A 521 17.17 -20.67 24.46
CA ASP A 521 18.07 -19.52 24.33
C ASP A 521 18.09 -18.92 22.92
N LEU A 522 16.92 -18.78 22.31
CA LEU A 522 16.75 -18.24 20.96
C LEU A 522 17.26 -16.80 20.91
N VAL A 523 18.18 -16.55 20.01
CA VAL A 523 18.64 -15.21 19.63
C VAL A 523 18.45 -15.06 18.13
N HIS A 524 17.91 -13.92 17.72
CA HIS A 524 17.81 -13.55 16.31
C HIS A 524 18.25 -12.11 16.10
N LYS A 525 19.12 -11.90 15.11
CA LYS A 525 19.64 -10.58 14.75
C LYS A 525 19.22 -10.18 13.33
N TYR A 526 18.72 -8.95 13.19
CA TYR A 526 18.53 -8.27 11.92
C TYR A 526 19.65 -7.26 11.73
N GLY A 527 20.73 -7.66 11.06
CA GLY A 527 21.96 -6.86 11.04
C GLY A 527 22.51 -6.70 12.47
N GLU A 528 22.68 -5.47 12.93
CA GLU A 528 23.14 -5.15 14.29
C GLU A 528 22.03 -5.23 15.37
N ASN A 529 20.76 -5.14 14.97
CA ASN A 529 19.63 -5.13 15.93
C ASN A 529 19.27 -6.55 16.39
N ARG A 530 19.19 -6.77 17.72
CA ARG A 530 18.66 -8.01 18.29
C ARG A 530 17.14 -7.97 18.29
N GLY A 531 16.52 -8.70 17.36
CA GLY A 531 15.05 -8.85 17.31
C GLY A 531 14.53 -9.81 18.39
N ILE A 532 15.33 -10.80 18.78
CA ILE A 532 15.09 -11.71 19.90
C ILE A 532 16.40 -11.90 20.67
N ASP A 533 16.36 -11.90 21.99
CA ASP A 533 17.53 -11.92 22.87
C ASP A 533 17.41 -12.93 24.02
N GLY A 534 17.63 -14.22 23.73
CA GLY A 534 17.71 -15.27 24.75
C GLY A 534 16.35 -15.77 25.22
N VAL A 535 15.42 -15.96 24.29
CA VAL A 535 14.07 -16.46 24.62
C VAL A 535 14.10 -17.98 24.82
N SER A 536 13.57 -18.42 25.96
CA SER A 536 13.41 -19.84 26.31
C SER A 536 11.98 -20.10 26.75
N VAL A 537 11.27 -20.98 26.05
CA VAL A 537 9.87 -21.33 26.36
C VAL A 537 9.48 -22.70 25.81
N GLU A 538 8.65 -23.42 26.55
CA GLU A 538 8.03 -24.68 26.13
C GLU A 538 6.51 -24.51 26.06
N ILE A 539 5.88 -25.01 25.00
CA ILE A 539 4.43 -25.02 24.77
C ILE A 539 3.99 -26.46 24.52
N LYS A 540 2.92 -26.90 25.18
CA LYS A 540 2.43 -28.28 25.12
C LYS A 540 1.39 -28.48 24.02
N HIS A 541 1.23 -29.73 23.59
CA HIS A 541 0.20 -30.09 22.62
C HIS A 541 -1.21 -29.70 23.09
N GLY A 542 -1.99 -29.09 22.18
CA GLY A 542 -3.38 -28.70 22.43
C GLY A 542 -3.56 -27.40 23.22
N GLU A 543 -2.48 -26.73 23.63
CA GLU A 543 -2.57 -25.45 24.35
C GLU A 543 -3.03 -24.32 23.42
N LEU A 544 -3.91 -23.43 23.93
CA LEU A 544 -4.18 -22.13 23.33
C LEU A 544 -3.37 -21.07 24.10
N VAL A 545 -2.24 -20.65 23.53
CA VAL A 545 -1.28 -19.74 24.15
C VAL A 545 -1.33 -18.38 23.48
N ALA A 546 -1.38 -17.31 24.28
CA ALA A 546 -1.27 -15.95 23.81
C ALA A 546 0.15 -15.40 24.00
N VAL A 547 0.71 -14.77 22.97
CA VAL A 547 1.95 -13.99 23.05
C VAL A 547 1.58 -12.50 23.00
N ILE A 548 1.87 -11.78 24.08
CA ILE A 548 1.51 -10.37 24.25
C ILE A 548 2.77 -9.49 24.36
N GLY A 549 2.62 -8.20 24.08
CA GLY A 549 3.70 -7.21 24.23
C GLY A 549 3.52 -6.03 23.28
N GLU A 550 4.30 -4.97 23.48
CA GLU A 550 4.26 -3.78 22.63
C GLU A 550 4.72 -4.07 21.19
N ASN A 551 4.41 -3.16 20.28
CA ASN A 551 4.92 -3.22 18.91
C ASN A 551 6.45 -3.17 18.91
N GLY A 552 7.08 -4.09 18.17
CA GLY A 552 8.55 -4.22 18.15
C GLY A 552 9.15 -5.08 19.25
N SER A 553 8.36 -5.67 20.16
CA SER A 553 8.90 -6.55 21.23
C SER A 553 9.43 -7.92 20.78
N GLY A 554 9.32 -8.24 19.47
CA GLY A 554 9.83 -9.48 18.88
C GLY A 554 8.78 -10.57 18.60
N LYS A 555 7.48 -10.31 18.82
CA LYS A 555 6.37 -11.30 18.68
C LYS A 555 6.30 -11.92 17.28
N THR A 556 6.22 -11.11 16.23
CA THR A 556 6.19 -11.59 14.83
C THR A 556 7.49 -12.30 14.46
N THR A 557 8.63 -11.84 14.97
CA THR A 557 9.92 -12.53 14.78
C THR A 557 9.88 -13.92 15.42
N LEU A 558 9.31 -14.06 16.61
CA LEU A 558 9.14 -15.35 17.28
C LEU A 558 8.25 -16.28 16.45
N SER A 559 7.09 -15.79 15.99
CA SER A 559 6.15 -16.55 15.14
C SER A 559 6.81 -17.09 13.87
N LYS A 560 7.66 -16.30 13.20
CA LYS A 560 8.40 -16.73 11.99
C LYS A 560 9.48 -17.77 12.25
N HIS A 561 9.98 -17.92 13.48
CA HIS A 561 10.90 -19.01 13.81
C HIS A 561 10.17 -20.34 13.99
N LEU A 562 8.88 -20.31 14.36
CA LEU A 562 8.09 -21.51 14.61
C LEU A 562 7.69 -22.26 13.33
N ASN A 563 7.59 -21.59 12.19
CA ASN A 563 7.39 -22.26 10.90
C ASN A 563 8.66 -22.31 10.03
N GLY A 564 9.81 -21.90 10.58
CA GLY A 564 11.10 -21.94 9.92
C GLY A 564 11.35 -20.89 8.84
N LEU A 565 10.48 -19.88 8.69
CA LEU A 565 10.72 -18.72 7.81
C LEU A 565 11.95 -17.91 8.22
N LEU A 566 12.28 -17.93 9.52
CA LEU A 566 13.55 -17.43 10.04
C LEU A 566 14.29 -18.56 10.73
N LYS A 567 15.62 -18.55 10.57
CA LYS A 567 16.52 -19.47 11.28
C LYS A 567 17.13 -18.77 12.50
N PRO A 568 17.28 -19.47 13.64
CA PRO A 568 17.96 -18.92 14.81
C PRO A 568 19.39 -18.46 14.48
N THR A 569 19.80 -17.30 14.97
CA THR A 569 21.22 -16.88 14.96
C THR A 569 22.01 -17.69 15.99
N SER A 570 21.43 -17.90 17.18
CA SER A 570 21.87 -18.86 18.19
C SER A 570 20.68 -19.41 18.98
N GLY A 571 20.91 -20.43 19.80
CA GLY A 571 19.85 -21.19 20.47
C GLY A 571 19.14 -22.14 19.51
N ASP A 572 18.20 -22.92 20.01
CA ASP A 572 17.49 -23.96 19.25
C ASP A 572 15.98 -23.80 19.37
N VAL A 573 15.29 -24.06 18.26
CA VAL A 573 13.83 -24.05 18.17
C VAL A 573 13.42 -25.41 17.63
N ILE A 574 12.68 -26.16 18.42
CA ILE A 574 12.18 -27.49 18.09
C ILE A 574 10.66 -27.40 17.97
N VAL A 575 10.12 -27.82 16.83
CA VAL A 575 8.70 -27.73 16.48
C VAL A 575 8.25 -29.09 16.00
N ALA A 576 7.23 -29.68 16.64
CA ALA A 576 6.79 -31.06 16.37
C ALA A 576 7.96 -32.07 16.34
N GLY A 577 8.90 -31.92 17.28
CA GLY A 577 10.11 -32.74 17.38
C GLY A 577 11.23 -32.43 16.37
N MET A 578 11.04 -31.49 15.44
CA MET A 578 12.03 -31.12 14.42
C MET A 578 12.78 -29.84 14.79
N ASN A 579 14.11 -29.85 14.72
CA ASN A 579 14.90 -28.63 14.89
C ASN A 579 14.77 -27.75 13.64
N THR A 580 14.31 -26.51 13.81
CA THR A 580 14.07 -25.60 12.70
C THR A 580 15.33 -25.14 11.99
N LYS A 581 16.54 -25.31 12.56
CA LYS A 581 17.79 -25.08 11.83
C LYS A 581 18.00 -26.08 10.70
N GLU A 582 17.60 -27.32 10.93
CA GLU A 582 17.87 -28.45 10.04
C GLU A 582 16.70 -28.70 9.09
N ALA A 583 15.47 -28.56 9.59
CA ALA A 583 14.26 -28.76 8.79
C ALA A 583 14.09 -27.66 7.73
N THR A 584 13.64 -28.07 6.55
CA THR A 584 13.20 -27.15 5.50
C THR A 584 11.87 -26.50 5.86
N VAL A 585 11.58 -25.35 5.24
CA VAL A 585 10.26 -24.69 5.41
C VAL A 585 9.13 -25.63 4.96
N THR A 586 9.35 -26.40 3.89
CA THR A 586 8.37 -27.36 3.37
C THR A 586 8.07 -28.49 4.35
N GLU A 587 9.08 -29.03 5.03
CA GLU A 587 8.87 -30.06 6.07
C GLU A 587 8.09 -29.49 7.25
N LEU A 588 8.49 -28.31 7.75
CA LEU A 588 7.81 -27.64 8.85
C LEU A 588 6.38 -27.23 8.52
N ALA A 589 6.09 -26.86 7.27
CA ALA A 589 4.75 -26.45 6.83
C ALA A 589 3.70 -27.56 6.98
N ASN A 590 4.10 -28.84 7.02
CA ASN A 590 3.18 -29.95 7.31
C ASN A 590 2.76 -30.01 8.79
N HIS A 591 3.55 -29.43 9.69
CA HIS A 591 3.34 -29.50 11.14
C HIS A 591 2.91 -28.14 11.72
N ALA A 592 3.35 -27.03 11.15
CA ALA A 592 3.12 -25.68 11.64
C ALA A 592 2.58 -24.76 10.52
N GLY A 593 1.34 -24.34 10.68
CA GLY A 593 0.68 -23.36 9.81
C GLY A 593 0.75 -21.95 10.40
N LEU A 594 0.97 -20.94 9.56
CA LEU A 594 1.01 -19.53 9.97
C LEU A 594 -0.07 -18.73 9.23
N VAL A 595 -0.95 -18.08 9.99
CA VAL A 595 -1.92 -17.09 9.51
C VAL A 595 -1.31 -15.71 9.71
N PHE A 596 -1.18 -14.94 8.64
CA PHE A 596 -0.61 -13.59 8.66
C PHE A 596 -1.59 -12.56 9.23
N GLN A 597 -1.04 -11.44 9.71
CA GLN A 597 -1.82 -10.31 10.22
C GLN A 597 -2.79 -9.74 9.20
N ASN A 598 -2.36 -9.59 7.94
CA ASN A 598 -3.23 -9.14 6.86
C ASN A 598 -3.64 -10.35 5.99
N PRO A 599 -4.92 -10.77 6.00
CA PRO A 599 -5.38 -11.91 5.20
C PRO A 599 -5.18 -11.67 3.70
N ASP A 600 -5.21 -10.42 3.22
CA ASP A 600 -5.06 -10.09 1.80
C ASP A 600 -3.64 -10.37 1.27
N THR A 601 -2.67 -10.58 2.17
CA THR A 601 -1.33 -11.06 1.81
C THR A 601 -1.27 -12.58 1.59
N MET A 602 -2.28 -13.32 2.05
CA MET A 602 -2.42 -14.76 1.85
C MET A 602 -3.40 -15.09 0.72
N LEU A 603 -4.40 -14.25 0.46
CA LEU A 603 -5.51 -14.52 -0.47
C LEU A 603 -5.22 -13.97 -1.88
N PHE A 604 -5.15 -14.85 -2.87
CA PHE A 604 -4.81 -14.47 -4.26
C PHE A 604 -5.58 -15.25 -5.33
N GLU A 605 -6.37 -16.26 -4.97
CA GLU A 605 -7.13 -17.06 -5.93
C GLU A 605 -8.45 -16.41 -6.34
N GLU A 606 -9.02 -16.88 -7.46
CA GLU A 606 -10.27 -16.35 -8.02
C GLU A 606 -11.50 -16.73 -7.20
N THR A 607 -11.44 -17.81 -6.43
CA THR A 607 -12.57 -18.30 -5.63
C THR A 607 -12.11 -18.84 -4.28
N VAL A 608 -12.99 -18.75 -3.29
CA VAL A 608 -12.81 -19.32 -1.95
C VAL A 608 -12.38 -20.79 -1.99
N GLU A 609 -12.99 -21.62 -2.83
CA GLU A 609 -12.60 -23.03 -2.96
C GLU A 609 -11.19 -23.23 -3.51
N LYS A 610 -10.78 -22.40 -4.49
CA LYS A 610 -9.43 -22.48 -5.08
C LYS A 610 -8.36 -22.08 -4.08
N GLU A 611 -8.66 -21.10 -3.23
CA GLU A 611 -7.77 -20.66 -2.17
C GLU A 611 -7.46 -21.79 -1.17
N ILE A 612 -8.49 -22.52 -0.72
CA ILE A 612 -8.31 -23.67 0.17
C ILE A 612 -7.60 -24.82 -0.56
N LEU A 613 -8.00 -25.08 -1.81
CA LEU A 613 -7.41 -26.12 -2.65
C LEU A 613 -5.91 -25.91 -2.89
N PHE A 614 -5.45 -24.66 -2.96
CA PHE A 614 -4.03 -24.33 -3.13
C PHE A 614 -3.18 -24.94 -2.01
N GLY A 615 -3.58 -24.76 -0.75
CA GLY A 615 -2.89 -25.35 0.40
C GLY A 615 -2.89 -26.89 0.36
N LEU A 616 -4.04 -27.49 0.04
CA LEU A 616 -4.20 -28.95 -0.06
C LEU A 616 -3.31 -29.56 -1.14
N LYS A 617 -3.20 -28.91 -2.32
CA LYS A 617 -2.31 -29.35 -3.40
C LYS A 617 -0.84 -29.31 -2.98
N ASN A 618 -0.44 -28.29 -2.20
CA ASN A 618 0.94 -28.13 -1.74
C ASN A 618 1.39 -29.23 -0.77
N ILE A 619 0.46 -29.82 0.00
CA ILE A 619 0.73 -30.99 0.85
C ILE A 619 0.49 -32.33 0.14
N GLY A 620 0.34 -32.31 -1.20
CA GLY A 620 0.25 -33.51 -2.04
C GLY A 620 -1.13 -34.18 -2.09
N LYS A 621 -2.20 -33.50 -1.65
CA LYS A 621 -3.57 -34.03 -1.81
C LYS A 621 -4.01 -33.96 -3.26
N LYS A 622 -4.70 -35.01 -3.72
CA LYS A 622 -5.33 -35.03 -5.04
C LYS A 622 -6.63 -34.24 -5.00
N GLU A 623 -6.90 -33.52 -6.08
CA GLU A 623 -8.07 -32.65 -6.18
C GLU A 623 -9.39 -33.42 -6.00
N GLU A 624 -9.47 -34.67 -6.49
CA GLU A 624 -10.66 -35.50 -6.33
C GLU A 624 -10.99 -35.86 -4.86
N GLU A 625 -10.00 -35.78 -3.96
CA GLU A 625 -10.15 -36.07 -2.53
C GLU A 625 -10.43 -34.80 -1.70
N CYS A 626 -10.34 -33.62 -2.32
CA CYS A 626 -10.38 -32.34 -1.59
C CYS A 626 -11.79 -31.80 -1.37
N ASP A 627 -12.78 -32.18 -2.19
CA ASP A 627 -14.12 -31.59 -2.16
C ASP A 627 -14.79 -31.70 -0.77
N GLY A 628 -14.75 -32.90 -0.17
CA GLY A 628 -15.30 -33.12 1.16
C GLY A 628 -14.52 -32.38 2.28
N ILE A 629 -13.22 -32.16 2.08
CA ILE A 629 -12.39 -31.38 3.03
C ILE A 629 -12.78 -29.90 2.95
N ILE A 630 -12.94 -29.38 1.72
CA ILE A 630 -13.33 -27.99 1.47
C ILE A 630 -14.72 -27.71 2.06
N ASP A 631 -15.71 -28.58 1.81
CA ASP A 631 -17.05 -28.40 2.36
C ASP A 631 -17.06 -28.47 3.89
N GLY A 632 -16.29 -29.40 4.46
CA GLY A 632 -16.10 -29.51 5.90
C GLY A 632 -15.53 -28.23 6.50
N ILE A 633 -14.41 -27.74 5.97
CA ILE A 633 -13.73 -26.56 6.54
C ILE A 633 -14.57 -25.29 6.38
N LEU A 634 -15.25 -25.12 5.24
CA LEU A 634 -16.14 -23.99 5.01
C LEU A 634 -17.33 -24.00 5.97
N ALA A 635 -17.86 -25.17 6.33
CA ALA A 635 -18.88 -25.27 7.37
C ALA A 635 -18.33 -24.89 8.75
N GLU A 636 -17.11 -25.32 9.09
CA GLU A 636 -16.49 -25.00 10.38
C GLU A 636 -16.23 -23.50 10.57
N VAL A 637 -15.85 -22.80 9.50
CA VAL A 637 -15.63 -21.34 9.53
C VAL A 637 -16.87 -20.52 9.14
N GLY A 638 -18.02 -21.15 8.90
CA GLY A 638 -19.27 -20.46 8.58
C GLY A 638 -19.25 -19.71 7.24
N LEU A 639 -18.62 -20.29 6.22
CA LEU A 639 -18.48 -19.73 4.85
C LEU A 639 -19.05 -20.66 3.76
N SER A 640 -19.92 -21.62 4.11
CA SER A 640 -20.46 -22.61 3.16
C SER A 640 -21.16 -22.00 1.94
N ASP A 641 -21.81 -20.84 2.09
CA ASP A 641 -22.49 -20.12 1.01
C ASP A 641 -21.53 -19.29 0.13
N LYS A 642 -20.26 -19.16 0.54
CA LYS A 642 -19.25 -18.32 -0.13
C LYS A 642 -18.29 -19.11 -1.02
N ARG A 643 -18.48 -20.42 -1.18
CA ARG A 643 -17.56 -21.33 -1.87
C ARG A 643 -17.03 -20.83 -3.23
N LYS A 644 -17.87 -20.18 -4.03
CA LYS A 644 -17.54 -19.67 -5.37
C LYS A 644 -17.36 -18.15 -5.44
N VAL A 645 -17.35 -17.47 -4.30
CA VAL A 645 -17.18 -16.02 -4.21
C VAL A 645 -15.71 -15.65 -4.38
N PHE A 646 -15.45 -14.49 -4.98
CA PHE A 646 -14.09 -13.94 -5.07
C PHE A 646 -13.64 -13.45 -3.68
N PRO A 647 -12.50 -13.93 -3.13
CA PRO A 647 -12.11 -13.62 -1.75
C PRO A 647 -12.07 -12.14 -1.40
N ARG A 648 -11.63 -11.28 -2.34
CA ARG A 648 -11.52 -9.82 -2.08
C ARG A 648 -12.85 -9.08 -2.04
N SER A 649 -13.96 -9.69 -2.45
CA SER A 649 -15.29 -9.07 -2.31
C SER A 649 -15.95 -9.37 -0.95
N MET A 650 -15.33 -10.20 -0.12
CA MET A 650 -15.81 -10.57 1.21
C MET A 650 -15.40 -9.52 2.24
N SER A 651 -16.14 -9.41 3.35
CA SER A 651 -15.79 -8.54 4.48
C SER A 651 -14.46 -8.96 5.14
N ARG A 652 -13.81 -8.04 5.86
CA ARG A 652 -12.52 -8.34 6.54
C ARG A 652 -12.60 -9.56 7.45
N GLY A 653 -13.66 -9.68 8.25
CA GLY A 653 -13.89 -10.82 9.13
C GLY A 653 -14.06 -12.14 8.36
N GLU A 654 -14.79 -12.12 7.24
CA GLU A 654 -14.92 -13.28 6.36
C GLU A 654 -13.58 -13.67 5.70
N ARG A 655 -12.78 -12.69 5.25
CA ARG A 655 -11.44 -12.93 4.68
C ARG A 655 -10.49 -13.51 5.72
N GLN A 656 -10.56 -13.04 6.96
CA GLN A 656 -9.78 -13.60 8.07
C GLN A 656 -10.17 -15.06 8.37
N ARG A 657 -11.47 -15.36 8.38
CA ARG A 657 -11.96 -16.75 8.53
C ARG A 657 -11.51 -17.64 7.38
N LEU A 658 -11.48 -17.13 6.15
CA LEU A 658 -10.93 -17.85 5.00
C LEU A 658 -9.43 -18.11 5.16
N ALA A 659 -8.64 -17.13 5.59
CA ALA A 659 -7.21 -17.34 5.83
C ALA A 659 -6.95 -18.43 6.89
N ILE A 660 -7.75 -18.46 7.96
CA ILE A 660 -7.74 -19.55 8.95
C ILE A 660 -8.14 -20.88 8.29
N ALA A 661 -9.19 -20.91 7.47
CA ALA A 661 -9.63 -22.10 6.74
C ALA A 661 -8.54 -22.69 5.84
N CYS A 662 -7.81 -21.86 5.09
CA CYS A 662 -6.73 -22.31 4.21
C CYS A 662 -5.61 -23.01 4.98
N VAL A 663 -5.25 -22.48 6.16
CA VAL A 663 -4.23 -23.08 7.02
C VAL A 663 -4.73 -24.37 7.67
N THR A 664 -5.92 -24.33 8.26
CA THR A 664 -6.53 -25.46 8.98
C THR A 664 -6.92 -26.62 8.07
N ALA A 665 -7.26 -26.37 6.80
CA ALA A 665 -7.56 -27.42 5.83
C ALA A 665 -6.38 -28.39 5.63
N MET A 666 -5.14 -27.92 5.78
CA MET A 666 -3.93 -28.75 5.72
C MET A 666 -3.74 -29.62 6.97
N ARG A 667 -4.52 -29.39 8.04
CA ARG A 667 -4.46 -30.07 9.34
C ARG A 667 -3.07 -30.05 10.01
N PRO A 668 -2.40 -28.89 10.13
CA PRO A 668 -1.14 -28.81 10.87
C PRO A 668 -1.39 -29.05 12.37
N GLU A 669 -0.42 -29.67 13.06
CA GLU A 669 -0.48 -29.88 14.52
C GLU A 669 -0.44 -28.56 15.30
N ILE A 670 0.23 -27.55 14.73
CA ILE A 670 0.48 -26.24 15.33
C ILE A 670 -0.09 -25.17 14.40
N ILE A 671 -0.89 -24.25 14.94
CA ILE A 671 -1.46 -23.12 14.23
C ILE A 671 -0.99 -21.85 14.91
N ILE A 672 -0.30 -21.01 14.15
CA ILE A 672 0.23 -19.73 14.61
C ILE A 672 -0.60 -18.64 13.95
N LEU A 673 -1.10 -17.69 14.74
CA LEU A 673 -1.86 -16.55 14.23
C LEU A 673 -1.23 -15.26 14.72
N ASP A 674 -0.86 -14.39 13.79
CA ASP A 674 -0.36 -13.05 14.13
C ASP A 674 -1.51 -12.06 14.12
N GLU A 675 -1.95 -11.57 15.29
CA GLU A 675 -2.99 -10.54 15.44
C GLU A 675 -4.34 -10.84 14.74
N PRO A 676 -4.94 -12.04 14.92
CA PRO A 676 -6.04 -12.53 14.08
C PRO A 676 -7.38 -11.81 14.27
N THR A 677 -7.50 -10.96 15.29
CA THR A 677 -8.74 -10.25 15.62
C THR A 677 -8.61 -8.74 15.41
N THR A 678 -7.47 -8.26 14.92
CA THR A 678 -7.20 -6.83 14.78
C THR A 678 -8.14 -6.18 13.76
N GLY A 679 -8.72 -5.05 14.17
CA GLY A 679 -9.69 -4.28 13.40
C GLY A 679 -10.89 -5.07 12.90
N LEU A 680 -11.33 -6.05 13.71
CA LEU A 680 -12.63 -6.70 13.59
C LEU A 680 -13.54 -6.23 14.72
N ASP A 681 -14.85 -6.27 14.46
CA ASP A 681 -15.82 -5.99 15.51
C ASP A 681 -15.90 -7.11 16.55
N PRO A 682 -16.44 -6.82 17.75
CA PRO A 682 -16.50 -7.80 18.83
C PRO A 682 -17.26 -9.09 18.50
N ILE A 683 -18.24 -9.05 17.58
CA ILE A 683 -18.99 -10.25 17.17
C ILE A 683 -18.11 -11.13 16.29
N GLU A 684 -17.45 -10.54 15.29
CA GLU A 684 -16.55 -11.24 14.39
C GLU A 684 -15.29 -11.75 15.10
N ALA A 685 -14.70 -10.96 16.01
CA ALA A 685 -13.60 -11.38 16.87
C ALA A 685 -13.98 -12.61 17.71
N ARG A 686 -15.17 -12.60 18.35
CA ARG A 686 -15.68 -13.77 19.10
C ARG A 686 -15.89 -15.00 18.22
N ARG A 687 -16.34 -14.83 16.97
CA ARG A 687 -16.47 -15.95 16.01
C ARG A 687 -15.12 -16.58 15.72
N ILE A 688 -14.10 -15.77 15.45
CA ILE A 688 -12.72 -16.26 15.25
C ILE A 688 -12.22 -16.98 16.50
N MET A 689 -12.37 -16.37 17.69
CA MET A 689 -11.95 -17.01 18.93
C MET A 689 -12.69 -18.31 19.22
N GLY A 690 -13.97 -18.41 18.82
CA GLY A 690 -14.74 -19.65 18.85
C GLY A 690 -14.13 -20.75 17.98
N ILE A 691 -13.71 -20.42 16.76
CA ILE A 691 -13.00 -21.32 15.84
C ILE A 691 -11.67 -21.78 16.47
N LEU A 692 -10.85 -20.86 16.98
CA LEU A 692 -9.56 -21.18 17.61
C LEU A 692 -9.72 -22.06 18.85
N THR A 693 -10.72 -21.80 19.67
CA THR A 693 -11.04 -22.61 20.85
C THR A 693 -11.47 -24.02 20.44
N LYS A 694 -12.27 -24.15 19.37
CA LYS A 694 -12.67 -25.45 18.82
C LYS A 694 -11.47 -26.24 18.31
N LEU A 695 -10.57 -25.60 17.55
CA LEU A 695 -9.34 -26.22 17.04
C LEU A 695 -8.44 -26.71 18.18
N SER A 696 -8.25 -25.90 19.23
CA SER A 696 -7.50 -26.31 20.43
C SER A 696 -8.13 -27.53 21.11
N ARG A 697 -9.47 -27.57 21.22
CA ARG A 697 -10.19 -28.73 21.77
C ARG A 697 -10.06 -29.98 20.91
N GLN A 698 -9.92 -29.83 19.59
CA GLN A 698 -9.64 -30.92 18.64
C GLN A 698 -8.18 -31.38 18.66
N GLY A 699 -7.32 -30.79 19.50
CA GLY A 699 -5.93 -31.23 19.69
C GLY A 699 -4.88 -30.37 18.99
N HIS A 700 -5.28 -29.35 18.23
CA HIS A 700 -4.32 -28.41 17.63
C HIS A 700 -3.68 -27.55 18.71
N THR A 701 -2.38 -27.31 18.60
CA THR A 701 -1.69 -26.32 19.43
C THR A 701 -1.87 -24.96 18.77
N VAL A 702 -2.46 -23.99 19.47
CA VAL A 702 -2.75 -22.67 18.92
C VAL A 702 -1.89 -21.63 19.61
N LEU A 703 -1.02 -20.96 18.86
CA LEU A 703 -0.27 -19.80 19.32
C LEU A 703 -0.83 -18.54 18.66
N MET A 704 -1.40 -17.65 19.46
CA MET A 704 -1.96 -16.38 19.00
C MET A 704 -1.11 -15.22 19.51
N VAL A 705 -0.60 -14.41 18.60
CA VAL A 705 -0.08 -13.08 18.96
C VAL A 705 -1.26 -12.13 19.07
N SER A 706 -1.36 -11.40 20.18
CA SER A 706 -2.39 -10.38 20.34
C SER A 706 -1.95 -9.29 21.30
N HIS A 707 -2.42 -8.07 21.06
CA HIS A 707 -2.33 -6.95 22.01
C HIS A 707 -3.67 -6.69 22.74
N ASP A 708 -4.73 -7.41 22.40
CA ASP A 708 -6.04 -7.28 23.05
C ASP A 708 -6.09 -8.12 24.34
N MET A 709 -5.87 -7.46 25.47
CA MET A 709 -5.84 -8.11 26.77
C MET A 709 -7.18 -8.73 27.19
N LYS A 710 -8.31 -8.29 26.61
CA LYS A 710 -9.63 -8.85 26.94
C LYS A 710 -9.83 -10.18 26.23
N ILE A 711 -9.50 -10.24 24.93
CA ILE A 711 -9.47 -11.50 24.16
C ILE A 711 -8.50 -12.49 24.81
N VAL A 712 -7.29 -12.02 25.16
CA VAL A 712 -6.29 -12.87 25.82
C VAL A 712 -6.82 -13.40 27.16
N ARG A 713 -7.43 -12.54 27.99
CA ARG A 713 -8.00 -12.95 29.29
C ARG A 713 -9.11 -13.99 29.15
N ASN A 714 -9.96 -13.87 28.13
CA ASN A 714 -11.15 -14.70 27.99
C ASN A 714 -10.88 -16.07 27.35
N TYR A 715 -9.84 -16.17 26.52
CA TYR A 715 -9.61 -17.37 25.70
C TYR A 715 -8.26 -18.06 25.94
N ALA A 716 -7.21 -17.32 26.30
CA ALA A 716 -5.88 -17.90 26.44
C ALA A 716 -5.76 -18.77 27.71
N GLN A 717 -5.22 -19.98 27.55
CA GLN A 717 -4.91 -20.87 28.67
C GLN A 717 -3.60 -20.46 29.34
N ARG A 718 -2.69 -19.84 28.58
CA ARG A 718 -1.41 -19.35 29.04
C ARG A 718 -1.01 -18.10 28.27
N ILE A 719 -0.35 -17.18 28.98
CA ILE A 719 0.11 -15.91 28.44
C ILE A 719 1.64 -15.88 28.50
N ILE A 720 2.28 -15.51 27.40
CA ILE A 720 3.71 -15.23 27.30
C ILE A 720 3.86 -13.75 27.02
N LYS A 721 4.40 -12.98 27.98
CA LYS A 721 4.66 -11.56 27.80
C LYS A 721 6.06 -11.35 27.24
N MET A 722 6.17 -10.57 26.17
CA MET A 722 7.44 -10.18 25.56
C MET A 722 7.70 -8.67 25.69
N ALA A 723 8.92 -8.31 26.03
CA ALA A 723 9.44 -6.95 26.03
C ALA A 723 10.90 -6.96 25.58
N ASP A 724 11.28 -6.04 24.69
CA ASP A 724 12.66 -5.87 24.19
C ASP A 724 13.33 -7.18 23.72
N GLY A 725 12.58 -8.03 23.01
CA GLY A 725 13.09 -9.29 22.48
C GLY A 725 13.24 -10.41 23.53
N ARG A 726 12.73 -10.22 24.76
CA ARG A 726 12.81 -11.18 25.88
C ARG A 726 11.43 -11.53 26.42
N ILE A 727 11.32 -12.68 27.09
CA ILE A 727 10.13 -13.02 27.90
C ILE A 727 10.30 -12.43 29.30
N VAL A 728 9.26 -11.77 29.83
CA VAL A 728 9.26 -11.05 31.13
C VAL A 728 8.19 -11.50 32.10
#